data_AF-A0A7C2WAI9-F1
#
_entry.id   AF-A0A7C2WAI9-F1
#
_cell.length_a   1.000
_cell.length_b   1.000
_cell.length_c   1.000
_cell.angle_alpha   90.00
_cell.angle_beta   90.00
_cell.angle_gamma   90.00
#
_symmetry.space_group_name_H-M   'P 1'
#
loop_
_entity.id
_entity.type
_entity.pdbx_description
1 polymer ?
#
loop_
_entity_poly.entity_id
_entity_poly.type
_entity_poly.pdbx_seq_one_letter_code
_entity_poly.pdbx_strand_id
1 'polypeptide(L)'
;MAKPIIIIISLMMICAGWIAIAGSLDAGRIRRNPDIPFFGIEEDFDKSNDIVSLTSEDLRDLGVKIHSTHGGPFVWDSIEPRKGVFDFTTTDEAVREAFRSGVSIIASLWPYAMWDQGNKEECKVSGRIDAMRGRIPDYRCKPQDMKAYRLFLRELVERYDGDDDFGSYPISDEMKEVIRRNPVIYWEIDNEVDAGDDREYARFFVGTLEDYVDLLKNSYEAIKEACEECKVIVAAPAGSIRDYYSRLFALGARDYFDIYNLHGPIRELKETIGTLDKPVFITEGGGKGKEGAELAKEAIMLASEGVSSAMWSMVPDWPKYHTKDIGGDPEREKEFFKGYLLSKDGSKTPTYYALRTLANELEHFNAVEPVMVGIGVSGFKFYFERKKPVYVLFVNELGGTRETVHIDFDKFTVKDLWGVERVMENGSLTLKKDNVYFVKLRGADKGRCISPFIVSPPSDTRRWHFGTLAFDYKYVPLIMDRSAIAEEFDREAKVAAQAGAYWIRPHLTELFAWGFTERKRGKYDWEILDLLVRTCQRYGIHLLPQLWTTSIWDRNLKPGDPRDAHCAFFTLGVWPWTRGEAMRPRDMSAYLKWLKALVERYDGDGIADMDGLEIPIRHYEILNEPDIRDDLVPFLDVQKRSYMAIKEENPDVAVVLGGQIGPK
;
A
#
# COMPACT_ATOMS: atom_id res chain seq x y z
N MET A 1 -47.33 -39.06 -10.23
CA MET A 1 -45.94 -39.26 -10.71
C MET A 1 -45.29 -37.90 -10.86
N ALA A 2 -44.62 -37.41 -9.80
CA ALA A 2 -43.95 -36.11 -9.78
C ALA A 2 -42.44 -36.31 -9.99
N LYS A 3 -41.88 -35.56 -10.95
CA LYS A 3 -40.48 -35.55 -11.39
C LYS A 3 -39.66 -34.52 -10.58
N PRO A 4 -38.30 -34.62 -10.60
CA PRO A 4 -37.44 -34.12 -9.53
C PRO A 4 -37.00 -32.66 -9.74
N ILE A 5 -37.21 -31.80 -8.74
CA ILE A 5 -36.73 -30.40 -8.71
C ILE A 5 -35.65 -30.19 -7.62
N ILE A 6 -35.30 -31.22 -6.84
CA ILE A 6 -34.52 -31.03 -5.59
C ILE A 6 -32.98 -31.04 -5.77
N ILE A 7 -32.44 -31.39 -6.94
CA ILE A 7 -30.97 -31.58 -7.10
C ILE A 7 -30.23 -30.30 -7.58
N ILE A 8 -30.92 -29.31 -8.15
CA ILE A 8 -30.26 -28.10 -8.72
C ILE A 8 -29.95 -27.04 -7.64
N ILE A 9 -30.75 -26.96 -6.57
CA ILE A 9 -30.58 -25.95 -5.50
C ILE A 9 -29.38 -26.29 -4.60
N SER A 10 -29.11 -27.58 -4.36
CA SER A 10 -27.97 -28.01 -3.54
C SER A 10 -26.62 -27.80 -4.23
N LEU A 11 -26.56 -27.90 -5.56
CA LEU A 11 -25.33 -27.62 -6.33
C LEU A 11 -25.02 -26.12 -6.42
N MET A 12 -26.03 -25.25 -6.52
CA MET A 12 -25.84 -23.79 -6.49
C MET A 12 -25.37 -23.26 -5.13
N MET A 13 -25.84 -23.84 -4.02
CA MET A 13 -25.37 -23.46 -2.68
C MET A 13 -23.94 -23.94 -2.39
N ILE A 14 -23.51 -25.07 -2.95
CA ILE A 14 -22.12 -25.53 -2.84
C ILE A 14 -21.18 -24.63 -3.69
N CYS A 15 -21.60 -24.20 -4.88
CA CYS A 15 -20.82 -23.22 -5.66
C CYS A 15 -20.76 -21.83 -5.01
N ALA A 16 -21.85 -21.36 -4.40
CA ALA A 16 -21.85 -20.09 -3.65
C ALA A 16 -20.99 -20.16 -2.38
N GLY A 17 -20.96 -21.30 -1.69
CA GLY A 17 -20.04 -21.55 -0.57
C GLY A 17 -18.57 -21.57 -0.99
N TRP A 18 -18.24 -22.10 -2.18
CA TRP A 18 -16.88 -22.04 -2.72
C TRP A 18 -16.48 -20.63 -3.19
N ILE A 19 -17.40 -19.84 -3.74
CA ILE A 19 -17.16 -18.43 -4.10
C ILE A 19 -16.97 -17.57 -2.84
N ALA A 20 -17.70 -17.83 -1.76
CA ALA A 20 -17.53 -17.13 -0.48
C ALA A 20 -16.23 -17.51 0.25
N ILE A 21 -15.81 -18.78 0.18
CA ILE A 21 -14.52 -19.25 0.74
C ILE A 21 -13.35 -18.73 -0.10
N ALA A 22 -13.47 -18.68 -1.44
CA ALA A 22 -12.47 -18.05 -2.31
C ALA A 22 -12.38 -16.53 -2.06
N GLY A 23 -13.51 -15.85 -1.83
CA GLY A 23 -13.54 -14.43 -1.47
C GLY A 23 -12.89 -14.11 -0.11
N SER A 24 -12.94 -15.02 0.85
CA SER A 24 -12.27 -14.85 2.16
C SER A 24 -10.74 -15.07 2.12
N LEU A 25 -10.23 -15.80 1.13
CA LEU A 25 -8.78 -16.03 0.92
C LEU A 25 -8.11 -14.90 0.13
N ASP A 26 -8.89 -13.98 -0.44
CA ASP A 26 -8.43 -12.95 -1.38
C ASP A 26 -8.46 -11.52 -0.80
N ALA A 27 -9.06 -11.32 0.37
CA ALA A 27 -9.36 -10.00 0.95
C ALA A 27 -8.12 -9.17 1.37
N GLY A 28 -6.90 -9.66 1.16
CA GLY A 28 -5.64 -8.96 1.47
C GLY A 28 -4.70 -8.78 0.28
N ARG A 29 -5.10 -9.18 -0.94
CA ARG A 29 -4.24 -9.13 -2.12
C ARG A 29 -4.62 -7.98 -3.03
N ILE A 30 -3.63 -7.19 -3.41
CA ILE A 30 -3.76 -6.18 -4.45
C ILE A 30 -3.37 -6.85 -5.76
N ARG A 31 -4.34 -6.99 -6.66
CA ARG A 31 -4.19 -7.67 -7.94
C ARG A 31 -3.89 -6.67 -9.05
N ARG A 32 -3.09 -7.07 -10.03
CA ARG A 32 -2.88 -6.33 -11.27
C ARG A 32 -2.87 -7.24 -12.49
N ASN A 33 -3.00 -6.66 -13.67
CA ASN A 33 -2.75 -7.36 -14.92
C ASN A 33 -1.22 -7.60 -15.08
N PRO A 34 -0.74 -8.86 -15.12
CA PRO A 34 0.68 -9.18 -15.29
C PRO A 34 1.21 -8.88 -16.71
N ASP A 35 0.32 -8.65 -17.69
CA ASP A 35 0.69 -8.30 -19.06
C ASP A 35 1.05 -6.83 -19.23
N ILE A 36 0.64 -5.96 -18.29
CA ILE A 36 1.13 -4.57 -18.22
C ILE A 36 2.52 -4.61 -17.58
N PRO A 37 3.61 -4.23 -18.26
CA PRO A 37 4.93 -4.07 -17.65
C PRO A 37 4.89 -3.20 -16.39
N PHE A 38 5.62 -3.57 -15.34
CA PHE A 38 5.68 -2.73 -14.13
C PHE A 38 6.95 -1.89 -14.06
N PHE A 39 8.11 -2.47 -14.35
CA PHE A 39 9.39 -1.77 -14.26
C PHE A 39 9.75 -1.15 -15.60
N GLY A 40 9.67 0.18 -15.66
CA GLY A 40 10.02 0.97 -16.82
C GLY A 40 11.16 1.96 -16.58
N ILE A 41 11.69 2.50 -17.67
CA ILE A 41 12.61 3.64 -17.67
C ILE A 41 11.93 4.80 -18.37
N GLU A 42 12.16 6.00 -17.86
CA GLU A 42 11.98 7.22 -18.61
C GLU A 42 13.38 7.70 -19.03
N GLU A 43 13.57 7.86 -20.32
CA GLU A 43 14.77 8.43 -20.93
C GLU A 43 14.38 8.92 -22.32
N ASP A 44 14.93 10.06 -22.72
CA ASP A 44 14.76 10.58 -24.06
C ASP A 44 15.29 9.62 -25.14
N PHE A 45 14.57 9.57 -26.26
CA PHE A 45 15.02 8.79 -27.41
C PHE A 45 16.14 9.50 -28.19
N ASP A 46 16.06 10.83 -28.33
CA ASP A 46 17.16 11.63 -28.88
C ASP A 46 18.22 11.90 -27.81
N LYS A 47 19.23 11.01 -27.83
CA LYS A 47 20.37 10.97 -26.90
C LYS A 47 21.55 11.85 -27.33
N SER A 48 21.42 12.64 -28.40
CA SER A 48 22.54 13.37 -29.02
C SER A 48 23.23 14.37 -28.07
N ASN A 49 22.44 14.95 -27.15
CA ASN A 49 22.88 15.96 -26.20
C ASN A 49 23.20 15.43 -24.80
N ASP A 50 22.94 14.14 -24.54
CA ASP A 50 23.08 13.55 -23.22
C ASP A 50 24.56 13.36 -22.87
N ILE A 51 24.88 13.46 -21.58
CA ILE A 51 26.23 13.18 -21.07
C ILE A 51 26.53 11.68 -21.21
N VAL A 52 25.54 10.86 -20.90
CA VAL A 52 25.56 9.40 -20.95
C VAL A 52 24.12 8.92 -21.13
N SER A 53 23.93 7.84 -21.89
CA SER A 53 22.60 7.27 -22.17
C SER A 53 22.66 5.74 -22.21
N LEU A 54 21.52 5.11 -22.00
CA LEU A 54 21.39 3.65 -22.02
C LEU A 54 21.42 3.15 -23.47
N THR A 55 22.13 2.04 -23.69
CA THR A 55 22.06 1.33 -24.97
C THR A 55 20.91 0.32 -24.98
N SER A 56 20.54 -0.19 -26.16
CA SER A 56 19.60 -1.32 -26.24
C SER A 56 20.09 -2.57 -25.49
N GLU A 57 21.40 -2.76 -25.36
CA GLU A 57 21.98 -3.82 -24.54
C GLU A 57 21.75 -3.57 -23.05
N ASP A 58 21.85 -2.32 -22.61
CA ASP A 58 21.60 -1.96 -21.21
C ASP A 58 20.14 -2.13 -20.83
N LEU A 59 19.19 -1.73 -21.69
CA LEU A 59 17.76 -1.95 -21.44
C LEU A 59 17.43 -3.45 -21.32
N ARG A 60 18.02 -4.30 -22.18
CA ARG A 60 17.89 -5.77 -22.08
C ARG A 60 18.51 -6.32 -20.80
N ASP A 61 19.69 -5.83 -20.40
CA ASP A 61 20.40 -6.31 -19.21
C ASP A 61 19.70 -5.87 -17.91
N LEU A 62 19.13 -4.66 -17.87
CA LEU A 62 18.26 -4.18 -16.79
C LEU A 62 17.03 -5.08 -16.63
N GLY A 63 16.50 -5.61 -17.73
CA GLY A 63 15.32 -6.48 -17.69
C GLY A 63 14.00 -5.72 -17.53
N VAL A 64 14.02 -4.40 -17.68
CA VAL A 64 12.81 -3.57 -17.80
C VAL A 64 12.00 -3.96 -19.03
N LYS A 65 10.71 -3.63 -19.03
CA LYS A 65 9.77 -4.08 -20.06
C LYS A 65 9.01 -2.95 -20.75
N ILE A 66 9.16 -1.71 -20.27
CA ILE A 66 8.51 -0.54 -20.86
C ILE A 66 9.44 0.67 -20.79
N HIS A 67 9.35 1.55 -21.79
CA HIS A 67 10.17 2.74 -21.93
C HIS A 67 9.26 3.93 -22.28
N SER A 68 9.28 4.97 -21.44
CA SER A 68 8.59 6.24 -21.70
C SER A 68 9.49 7.21 -22.44
N THR A 69 8.96 7.86 -23.48
CA THR A 69 9.72 8.71 -24.40
C THR A 69 9.43 10.20 -24.17
N HIS A 70 9.79 10.72 -22.99
CA HIS A 70 9.38 12.04 -22.49
C HIS A 70 9.60 13.18 -23.50
N GLY A 71 10.81 13.36 -24.04
CA GLY A 71 11.13 14.45 -24.98
C GLY A 71 10.98 14.14 -26.47
N GLY A 72 10.22 13.10 -26.85
CA GLY A 72 10.03 12.67 -28.23
C GLY A 72 10.50 11.24 -28.50
N PRO A 73 10.24 10.69 -29.70
CA PRO A 73 10.10 11.42 -30.97
C PRO A 73 8.66 11.67 -31.43
N PHE A 74 7.66 11.41 -30.60
CA PHE A 74 6.24 11.56 -30.95
C PHE A 74 5.78 13.03 -30.92
N VAL A 75 6.40 13.86 -31.76
CA VAL A 75 6.16 15.31 -31.82
C VAL A 75 5.52 15.67 -33.15
N TRP A 76 4.36 16.34 -33.12
CA TRP A 76 3.61 16.65 -34.34
C TRP A 76 4.43 17.44 -35.36
N ASP A 77 5.19 18.45 -34.95
CA ASP A 77 6.06 19.25 -35.84
C ASP A 77 7.17 18.42 -36.50
N SER A 78 7.72 17.45 -35.77
CA SER A 78 8.80 16.60 -36.29
C SER A 78 8.28 15.59 -37.30
N ILE A 79 7.08 15.06 -37.05
CA ILE A 79 6.45 14.05 -37.90
C ILE A 79 5.72 14.70 -39.08
N GLU A 80 5.09 15.86 -38.90
CA GLU A 80 4.40 16.60 -39.95
C GLU A 80 4.94 18.05 -40.01
N PRO A 81 6.19 18.27 -40.49
CA PRO A 81 6.82 19.60 -40.50
C PRO A 81 6.12 20.61 -41.42
N ARG A 82 5.27 20.12 -42.33
CA ARG A 82 4.34 20.94 -43.12
C ARG A 82 3.05 20.15 -43.27
N LYS A 83 1.92 20.85 -43.19
CA LYS A 83 0.59 20.27 -43.39
C LYS A 83 0.54 19.31 -44.60
N GLY A 84 0.19 18.05 -44.35
CA GLY A 84 0.08 16.94 -45.29
C GLY A 84 1.38 16.21 -45.65
N VAL A 85 2.54 16.65 -45.13
CA VAL A 85 3.86 16.09 -45.45
C VAL A 85 4.43 15.43 -44.20
N PHE A 86 4.45 14.10 -44.20
CA PHE A 86 4.86 13.29 -43.06
C PHE A 86 6.29 12.75 -43.21
N ASP A 87 7.03 12.72 -42.11
CA ASP A 87 8.35 12.12 -41.95
C ASP A 87 8.39 11.27 -40.67
N PHE A 88 8.26 9.95 -40.85
CA PHE A 88 8.29 8.98 -39.77
C PHE A 88 9.70 8.45 -39.46
N THR A 89 10.76 9.04 -40.02
CA THR A 89 12.12 8.48 -39.91
C THR A 89 12.56 8.30 -38.46
N THR A 90 12.37 9.33 -37.63
CA THR A 90 12.80 9.31 -36.22
C THR A 90 11.91 8.43 -35.35
N THR A 91 10.59 8.44 -35.57
CA THR A 91 9.65 7.57 -34.84
C THR A 91 9.83 6.09 -35.22
N ASP A 92 10.10 5.79 -36.49
CA ASP A 92 10.40 4.42 -36.95
C ASP A 92 11.69 3.89 -36.30
N GLU A 93 12.72 4.72 -36.17
CA GLU A 93 13.95 4.33 -35.44
C GLU A 93 13.67 4.08 -33.96
N ALA A 94 12.79 4.88 -33.33
CA ALA A 94 12.40 4.65 -31.95
C ALA A 94 11.69 3.34 -31.70
N VAL A 95 10.69 3.03 -32.53
CA VAL A 95 9.97 1.76 -32.46
C VAL A 95 10.92 0.59 -32.74
N ARG A 96 11.87 0.75 -33.68
CA ARG A 96 12.91 -0.25 -33.98
C ARG A 96 13.86 -0.49 -32.82
N GLU A 97 14.33 0.54 -32.13
CA GLU A 97 15.21 0.41 -30.97
C GLU A 97 14.47 -0.21 -29.78
N ALA A 98 13.21 0.16 -29.53
CA ALA A 98 12.41 -0.45 -28.48
C ALA A 98 12.19 -1.95 -28.75
N PHE A 99 11.89 -2.32 -30.00
CA PHE A 99 11.79 -3.72 -30.42
C PHE A 99 13.10 -4.49 -30.21
N ARG A 100 14.25 -3.91 -30.60
CA ARG A 100 15.57 -4.51 -30.36
C ARG A 100 15.85 -4.66 -28.86
N SER A 101 15.39 -3.72 -28.05
CA SER A 101 15.55 -3.71 -26.60
C SER A 101 14.57 -4.65 -25.88
N GLY A 102 13.52 -5.12 -26.57
CA GLY A 102 12.48 -5.96 -25.99
C GLY A 102 11.62 -5.23 -24.97
N VAL A 103 11.36 -3.94 -25.22
CA VAL A 103 10.53 -3.06 -24.39
C VAL A 103 9.35 -2.52 -25.19
N SER A 104 8.21 -2.36 -24.52
CA SER A 104 7.08 -1.58 -25.03
C SER A 104 7.33 -0.08 -24.89
N ILE A 105 6.65 0.73 -25.67
CA ILE A 105 6.77 2.20 -25.63
C ILE A 105 5.53 2.80 -24.95
N ILE A 106 5.76 3.78 -24.07
CA ILE A 106 4.78 4.84 -23.79
C ILE A 106 5.15 6.03 -24.68
N ALA A 107 4.31 6.30 -25.67
CA ALA A 107 4.53 7.38 -26.61
C ALA A 107 4.01 8.68 -25.99
N SER A 108 4.91 9.46 -25.38
CA SER A 108 4.62 10.82 -24.93
C SER A 108 4.41 11.71 -26.16
N LEU A 109 3.13 11.95 -26.47
CA LEU A 109 2.69 12.68 -27.64
C LEU A 109 2.68 14.19 -27.38
N TRP A 110 3.41 14.91 -28.21
CA TRP A 110 3.46 16.37 -28.19
C TRP A 110 2.63 16.97 -29.33
N PRO A 111 1.48 17.60 -29.05
CA PRO A 111 0.49 18.00 -30.04
C PRO A 111 0.80 19.36 -30.68
N TYR A 112 2.08 19.62 -30.99
CA TYR A 112 2.56 20.93 -31.40
C TYR A 112 3.19 20.87 -32.78
N ALA A 113 2.72 21.74 -33.69
CA ALA A 113 3.24 21.97 -35.03
C ALA A 113 3.42 23.46 -35.29
N MET A 114 4.62 23.89 -35.70
CA MET A 114 4.93 25.30 -35.93
C MET A 114 4.08 25.93 -37.04
N TRP A 115 3.67 25.14 -38.04
CA TRP A 115 2.78 25.63 -39.09
C TRP A 115 1.33 25.82 -38.63
N ASP A 116 0.92 25.26 -37.50
CA ASP A 116 -0.40 25.40 -36.89
C ASP A 116 -0.42 26.46 -35.78
N GLN A 117 0.43 26.30 -34.75
CA GLN A 117 0.46 27.20 -33.58
C GLN A 117 1.48 28.35 -33.68
N GLY A 118 2.51 28.23 -34.53
CA GLY A 118 3.72 29.08 -34.51
C GLY A 118 3.52 30.56 -34.88
N ASN A 119 2.31 30.97 -35.27
CA ASN A 119 1.97 32.34 -35.63
C ASN A 119 1.20 33.11 -34.53
N LYS A 120 0.97 32.49 -33.37
CA LYS A 120 0.25 33.08 -32.23
C LYS A 120 1.19 33.33 -31.06
N GLU A 121 1.54 34.59 -30.81
CA GLU A 121 2.45 34.93 -29.71
C GLU A 121 1.87 34.51 -28.34
N GLU A 122 0.55 34.47 -28.18
CA GLU A 122 -0.07 33.97 -26.95
C GLU A 122 0.20 32.48 -26.68
N CYS A 123 0.52 31.69 -27.71
CA CYS A 123 0.83 30.27 -27.60
C CYS A 123 2.30 30.02 -27.23
N LYS A 124 3.15 31.05 -27.30
CA LYS A 124 4.58 30.93 -27.04
C LYS A 124 4.84 30.74 -25.55
N VAL A 125 5.78 29.86 -25.23
CA VAL A 125 6.26 29.70 -23.86
C VAL A 125 7.13 30.87 -23.43
N SER A 126 7.07 31.24 -22.15
CA SER A 126 7.73 32.44 -21.59
C SER A 126 8.83 32.15 -20.56
N GLY A 127 9.29 30.90 -20.45
CA GLY A 127 10.35 30.48 -19.52
C GLY A 127 11.75 30.82 -20.02
N ARG A 128 12.71 30.97 -19.10
CA ARG A 128 14.13 31.22 -19.44
C ARG A 128 14.87 29.96 -19.88
N ILE A 129 14.51 28.82 -19.29
CA ILE A 129 15.12 27.52 -19.53
C ILE A 129 14.06 26.62 -20.16
N ASP A 130 14.31 26.15 -21.38
CA ASP A 130 13.45 25.13 -21.98
C ASP A 130 13.83 23.75 -21.44
N ALA A 131 12.94 23.17 -20.63
CA ALA A 131 13.09 21.82 -20.10
C ALA A 131 13.20 20.77 -21.22
N MET A 132 12.56 21.02 -22.36
CA MET A 132 12.54 20.11 -23.52
C MET A 132 13.67 20.40 -24.52
N ARG A 133 14.51 21.41 -24.27
CA ARG A 133 15.75 21.69 -24.99
C ARG A 133 15.58 21.79 -26.51
N GLY A 134 14.48 22.37 -26.96
CA GLY A 134 14.13 22.55 -28.37
C GLY A 134 13.68 21.27 -29.08
N ARG A 135 13.48 20.15 -28.36
CA ARG A 135 12.93 18.91 -28.94
C ARG A 135 11.45 19.01 -29.27
N ILE A 136 10.73 19.89 -28.56
CA ILE A 136 9.34 20.22 -28.86
C ILE A 136 9.23 21.72 -29.19
N PRO A 137 8.29 22.12 -30.05
CA PRO A 137 8.08 23.52 -30.43
C PRO A 137 7.89 24.48 -29.25
N ASP A 138 8.28 25.74 -29.43
CA ASP A 138 8.09 26.80 -28.43
C ASP A 138 6.62 27.28 -28.32
N TYR A 139 5.77 26.92 -29.29
CA TYR A 139 4.37 27.32 -29.34
C TYR A 139 3.49 26.15 -28.94
N ARG A 140 3.08 26.14 -27.66
CA ARG A 140 2.56 24.94 -26.97
C ARG A 140 1.10 25.05 -26.57
N CYS A 141 0.29 25.77 -27.34
CA CYS A 141 -1.16 25.78 -27.12
C CYS A 141 -1.82 24.61 -27.84
N LYS A 142 -3.07 24.30 -27.49
CA LYS A 142 -3.83 23.28 -28.21
C LYS A 142 -3.87 23.58 -29.73
N PRO A 143 -3.95 22.53 -30.58
CA PRO A 143 -4.08 22.69 -32.02
C PRO A 143 -5.17 23.68 -32.45
N GLN A 144 -4.87 24.52 -33.43
CA GLN A 144 -5.80 25.48 -34.03
C GLN A 144 -6.66 24.80 -35.09
N ASP A 145 -6.05 24.00 -35.95
CA ASP A 145 -6.76 23.10 -36.86
C ASP A 145 -6.91 21.71 -36.24
N MET A 146 -7.93 21.57 -35.40
CA MET A 146 -8.24 20.30 -34.73
C MET A 146 -8.53 19.16 -35.72
N LYS A 147 -9.00 19.46 -36.94
CA LYS A 147 -9.21 18.42 -37.97
C LYS A 147 -7.87 17.89 -38.50
N ALA A 148 -6.91 18.78 -38.72
CA ALA A 148 -5.57 18.37 -39.13
C ALA A 148 -4.87 17.58 -38.02
N TYR A 149 -4.99 18.01 -36.76
CA TYR A 149 -4.46 17.27 -35.61
C TYR A 149 -5.02 15.85 -35.50
N ARG A 150 -6.35 15.70 -35.63
CA ARG A 150 -6.99 14.38 -35.61
C ARG A 150 -6.55 13.48 -36.77
N LEU A 151 -6.34 14.07 -37.96
CA LEU A 151 -5.81 13.33 -39.11
C LEU A 151 -4.38 12.86 -38.83
N PHE A 152 -3.52 13.73 -38.32
CA PHE A 152 -2.16 13.39 -37.90
C PHE A 152 -2.16 12.24 -36.89
N LEU A 153 -3.00 12.32 -35.85
CA LEU A 153 -3.10 11.29 -34.83
C LEU A 153 -3.50 9.94 -35.40
N ARG A 154 -4.49 9.90 -36.29
CA ARG A 154 -4.88 8.67 -36.95
C ARG A 154 -3.74 8.09 -37.77
N GLU A 155 -3.12 8.89 -38.64
CA GLU A 155 -1.98 8.42 -39.45
C GLU A 155 -0.79 7.94 -38.60
N LEU A 156 -0.59 8.55 -37.42
CA LEU A 156 0.44 8.14 -36.48
C LEU A 156 0.08 6.82 -35.76
N VAL A 157 -1.17 6.67 -35.30
CA VAL A 157 -1.62 5.49 -34.55
C VAL A 157 -1.74 4.28 -35.46
N GLU A 158 -2.41 4.42 -36.61
CA GLU A 158 -2.53 3.36 -37.64
C GLU A 158 -1.17 2.83 -38.06
N ARG A 159 -0.15 3.68 -38.08
CA ARG A 159 1.20 3.23 -38.43
C ARG A 159 1.78 2.23 -37.42
N TYR A 160 1.40 2.31 -36.15
CA TYR A 160 2.11 1.64 -35.04
C TYR A 160 1.25 0.75 -34.15
N ASP A 161 -0.06 0.64 -34.37
CA ASP A 161 -0.99 -0.11 -33.50
C ASP A 161 -0.85 -1.64 -33.56
N GLY A 162 -0.18 -2.17 -34.58
CA GLY A 162 0.15 -3.59 -34.70
C GLY A 162 -0.73 -4.39 -35.65
N ASP A 163 -1.70 -3.78 -36.32
CA ASP A 163 -2.55 -4.48 -37.26
C ASP A 163 -1.94 -4.57 -38.68
N ASP A 164 -2.76 -4.83 -39.70
CA ASP A 164 -2.31 -4.96 -41.10
C ASP A 164 -2.62 -3.71 -41.96
N ASP A 165 -3.22 -2.67 -41.39
CA ASP A 165 -3.24 -1.30 -41.89
C ASP A 165 -2.00 -0.57 -41.34
N PHE A 166 -1.39 0.31 -42.15
CA PHE A 166 -0.21 1.07 -41.73
C PHE A 166 -0.36 2.56 -42.09
N GLY A 167 -1.60 2.99 -42.34
CA GLY A 167 -1.93 4.33 -42.79
C GLY A 167 -1.56 4.60 -44.25
N SER A 168 -1.58 5.89 -44.61
CA SER A 168 -1.51 6.36 -45.99
C SER A 168 -0.06 6.50 -46.52
N TYR A 169 0.94 6.41 -45.64
CA TYR A 169 2.32 6.74 -45.95
C TYR A 169 3.21 5.49 -46.08
N PRO A 170 4.22 5.48 -46.98
CA PRO A 170 5.08 4.31 -47.20
C PRO A 170 5.75 3.79 -45.92
N ILE A 171 5.87 2.47 -45.82
CA ILE A 171 6.57 1.77 -44.75
C ILE A 171 7.25 0.52 -45.29
N SER A 172 8.47 0.23 -44.80
CA SER A 172 9.22 -0.95 -45.23
C SER A 172 8.63 -2.24 -44.64
N ASP A 173 8.81 -3.37 -45.33
CA ASP A 173 8.32 -4.66 -44.81
C ASP A 173 9.01 -5.08 -43.50
N GLU A 174 10.27 -4.66 -43.30
CA GLU A 174 10.97 -4.82 -42.02
C GLU A 174 10.21 -4.11 -40.89
N MET A 175 9.79 -2.85 -41.10
CA MET A 175 9.07 -2.10 -40.07
C MET A 175 7.71 -2.69 -39.77
N LYS A 176 6.97 -3.16 -40.78
CA LYS A 176 5.70 -3.86 -40.56
C LYS A 176 5.87 -5.05 -39.60
N GLU A 177 6.93 -5.85 -39.79
CA GLU A 177 7.23 -6.98 -38.91
C GLU A 177 7.64 -6.54 -37.50
N VAL A 178 8.41 -5.45 -37.38
CA VAL A 178 8.77 -4.85 -36.09
C VAL A 178 7.50 -4.45 -35.33
N ILE A 179 6.58 -3.75 -35.99
CA ILE A 179 5.35 -3.20 -35.41
C ILE A 179 4.38 -4.30 -34.98
N ARG A 180 4.13 -5.31 -35.84
CA ARG A 180 3.29 -6.47 -35.47
C ARG A 180 3.77 -7.18 -34.20
N ARG A 181 5.07 -7.15 -33.92
CA ARG A 181 5.67 -7.82 -32.77
C ARG A 181 5.87 -6.93 -31.55
N ASN A 182 5.84 -5.61 -31.74
CA ASN A 182 5.99 -4.63 -30.66
C ASN A 182 5.19 -3.36 -30.99
N PRO A 183 3.86 -3.44 -30.95
CA PRO A 183 3.00 -2.30 -31.26
C PRO A 183 3.10 -1.22 -30.19
N VAL A 184 2.81 0.02 -30.59
CA VAL A 184 2.70 1.17 -29.69
C VAL A 184 1.24 1.32 -29.27
N ILE A 185 0.93 0.78 -28.09
CA ILE A 185 -0.44 0.75 -27.56
C ILE A 185 -0.66 1.72 -26.40
N TYR A 186 0.36 2.43 -25.91
CA TYR A 186 0.23 3.39 -24.82
C TYR A 186 0.58 4.79 -25.32
N TRP A 187 -0.40 5.69 -25.28
CA TRP A 187 -0.30 7.05 -25.81
C TRP A 187 -0.55 8.04 -24.68
N GLU A 188 0.48 8.74 -24.24
CA GLU A 188 0.38 9.81 -23.25
C GLU A 188 0.15 11.14 -23.95
N ILE A 189 -0.91 11.85 -23.56
CA ILE A 189 -1.32 13.09 -24.22
C ILE A 189 -0.79 14.28 -23.42
N ASP A 190 0.30 14.86 -23.94
CA ASP A 190 1.04 15.95 -23.31
C ASP A 190 1.67 15.55 -21.96
N ASN A 191 2.32 16.49 -21.28
CA ASN A 191 2.85 16.26 -19.93
C ASN A 191 2.62 17.49 -19.04
N GLU A 192 2.29 17.26 -17.76
CA GLU A 192 2.34 18.31 -16.72
C GLU A 192 1.65 19.63 -17.12
N VAL A 193 0.45 19.50 -17.69
CA VAL A 193 -0.27 20.58 -18.40
C VAL A 193 -0.82 21.68 -17.50
N ASP A 194 -0.85 21.45 -16.19
CA ASP A 194 -1.24 22.42 -15.17
C ASP A 194 -0.05 23.13 -14.53
N ALA A 195 1.18 22.91 -15.04
CA ALA A 195 2.36 23.67 -14.65
C ALA A 195 2.06 25.18 -14.78
N GLY A 196 2.09 25.87 -13.64
CA GLY A 196 1.83 27.31 -13.57
C GLY A 196 2.95 28.14 -14.22
N ASP A 197 2.80 29.46 -14.18
CA ASP A 197 3.82 30.39 -14.67
C ASP A 197 5.08 30.35 -13.77
N ASP A 198 6.00 29.43 -14.07
CA ASP A 198 7.38 29.53 -13.63
C ASP A 198 8.16 30.43 -14.61
N ARG A 199 8.81 31.48 -14.09
CA ARG A 199 9.67 32.35 -14.91
C ARG A 199 11.02 31.70 -15.21
N GLU A 200 11.38 30.66 -14.48
CA GLU A 200 12.63 29.93 -14.65
C GLU A 200 12.50 28.88 -15.75
N TYR A 201 11.52 27.99 -15.67
CA TYR A 201 11.30 26.89 -16.62
C TYR A 201 10.14 27.15 -17.58
N ALA A 202 10.31 26.80 -18.85
CA ALA A 202 9.26 26.88 -19.86
C ALA A 202 8.18 25.82 -19.60
N ARG A 203 6.91 26.24 -19.54
CA ARG A 203 5.75 25.35 -19.41
C ARG A 203 5.65 24.36 -20.57
N PHE A 204 5.12 23.17 -20.28
CA PHE A 204 4.84 22.16 -21.30
C PHE A 204 3.60 22.49 -22.12
N PHE A 205 2.56 23.07 -21.50
CA PHE A 205 1.32 23.44 -22.17
C PHE A 205 0.94 24.91 -21.92
N VAL A 206 0.43 25.57 -22.96
CA VAL A 206 -0.05 26.96 -22.94
C VAL A 206 -1.56 26.98 -23.12
N GLY A 207 -2.32 27.07 -22.04
CA GLY A 207 -3.77 27.15 -22.12
C GLY A 207 -4.46 26.97 -20.78
N THR A 208 -5.79 26.86 -20.84
CA THR A 208 -6.62 26.51 -19.68
C THR A 208 -6.78 25.00 -19.54
N LEU A 209 -7.29 24.51 -18.40
CA LEU A 209 -7.64 23.09 -18.30
C LEU A 209 -8.77 22.72 -19.27
N GLU A 210 -9.66 23.65 -19.60
CA GLU A 210 -10.68 23.48 -20.64
C GLU A 210 -10.04 23.23 -22.01
N ASP A 211 -8.96 23.93 -22.33
CA ASP A 211 -8.20 23.71 -23.56
C ASP A 211 -7.52 22.34 -23.58
N TYR A 212 -6.96 21.92 -22.44
CA TYR A 212 -6.40 20.57 -22.31
C TYR A 212 -7.46 19.48 -22.44
N VAL A 213 -8.63 19.65 -21.81
CA VAL A 213 -9.73 18.66 -21.90
C VAL A 213 -10.27 18.56 -23.32
N ASP A 214 -10.33 19.68 -24.06
CA ASP A 214 -10.68 19.69 -25.48
C ASP A 214 -9.64 18.94 -26.33
N LEU A 215 -8.35 19.17 -26.08
CA LEU A 215 -7.26 18.40 -26.68
C LEU A 215 -7.40 16.90 -26.38
N LEU A 216 -7.48 16.52 -25.10
CA LEU A 216 -7.58 15.13 -24.65
C LEU A 216 -8.77 14.39 -25.28
N LYS A 217 -9.94 15.03 -25.35
CA LYS A 217 -11.13 14.46 -25.99
C LYS A 217 -10.89 14.15 -27.46
N ASN A 218 -10.34 15.11 -28.20
CA ASN A 218 -10.04 14.92 -29.61
C ASN A 218 -8.95 13.88 -29.84
N SER A 219 -7.94 13.82 -28.96
CA SER A 219 -6.89 12.81 -29.01
C SER A 219 -7.45 11.42 -28.76
N TYR A 220 -8.27 11.26 -27.70
CA TYR A 220 -8.88 9.99 -27.34
C TYR A 220 -9.71 9.43 -28.47
N GLU A 221 -10.64 10.23 -29.01
CA GLU A 221 -11.52 9.77 -30.10
C GLU A 221 -10.72 9.41 -31.36
N ALA A 222 -9.73 10.21 -31.75
CA ALA A 222 -8.91 9.93 -32.93
C ALA A 222 -8.05 8.66 -32.75
N ILE A 223 -7.48 8.45 -31.56
CA ILE A 223 -6.72 7.24 -31.24
C ILE A 223 -7.63 6.01 -31.25
N LYS A 224 -8.83 6.10 -30.65
CA LYS A 224 -9.79 4.97 -30.62
C LYS A 224 -10.42 4.66 -31.96
N GLU A 225 -10.57 5.65 -32.82
CA GLU A 225 -11.02 5.47 -34.22
C GLU A 225 -10.03 4.62 -35.02
N ALA A 226 -8.73 4.79 -34.76
CA ALA A 226 -7.68 4.01 -35.41
C ALA A 226 -7.46 2.66 -34.71
N CYS A 227 -7.33 2.69 -33.39
CA CYS A 227 -6.95 1.54 -32.59
C CYS A 227 -7.83 1.44 -31.33
N GLU A 228 -8.85 0.57 -31.38
CA GLU A 228 -9.76 0.34 -30.26
C GLU A 228 -9.02 -0.20 -29.02
N GLU A 229 -7.99 -1.02 -29.23
CA GLU A 229 -7.22 -1.66 -28.15
C GLU A 229 -6.23 -0.70 -27.46
N CYS A 230 -5.78 0.34 -28.14
CA CYS A 230 -4.81 1.32 -27.65
C CYS A 230 -5.31 2.03 -26.39
N LYS A 231 -4.39 2.41 -25.52
CA LYS A 231 -4.64 3.02 -24.21
C LYS A 231 -4.17 4.46 -24.20
N VAL A 232 -5.06 5.35 -23.80
CA VAL A 232 -4.76 6.78 -23.67
C VAL A 232 -4.45 7.08 -22.21
N ILE A 233 -3.27 7.65 -21.99
CA ILE A 233 -2.77 8.08 -20.68
C ILE A 233 -2.97 9.60 -20.61
N VAL A 234 -3.67 10.06 -19.57
CA VAL A 234 -3.84 11.49 -19.28
C VAL A 234 -2.54 12.07 -18.72
N ALA A 235 -2.24 13.34 -18.99
CA ALA A 235 -1.07 14.02 -18.46
C ALA A 235 -1.12 14.06 -16.93
N ALA A 236 0.03 13.79 -16.29
CA ALA A 236 0.18 13.97 -14.85
C ALA A 236 0.04 15.45 -14.44
N PRO A 237 -0.34 15.72 -13.18
CA PRO A 237 -0.24 17.06 -12.63
C PRO A 237 1.23 17.43 -12.34
N ALA A 238 1.64 18.64 -12.74
CA ALA A 238 2.90 19.26 -12.31
C ALA A 238 2.80 19.78 -10.86
N GLY A 239 1.58 20.13 -10.45
CA GLY A 239 1.25 20.71 -9.16
C GLY A 239 0.67 19.70 -8.16
N SER A 240 -0.25 20.18 -7.31
CA SER A 240 -0.89 19.31 -6.32
C SER A 240 -1.93 18.38 -6.96
N ILE A 241 -1.77 17.08 -6.71
CA ILE A 241 -2.72 16.05 -7.13
C ILE A 241 -4.14 16.22 -6.55
N ARG A 242 -4.26 16.88 -5.39
CA ARG A 242 -5.44 16.86 -4.51
C ARG A 242 -6.76 17.25 -5.18
N ASP A 243 -6.72 18.08 -6.22
CA ASP A 243 -7.92 18.53 -6.96
C ASP A 243 -7.76 18.46 -8.49
N TYR A 244 -6.65 17.91 -9.00
CA TYR A 244 -6.38 17.89 -10.43
C TYR A 244 -7.45 17.08 -11.19
N TYR A 245 -7.65 15.82 -10.77
CA TYR A 245 -8.62 14.94 -11.42
C TYR A 245 -10.08 15.35 -11.21
N SER A 246 -10.42 15.89 -10.04
CA SER A 246 -11.78 16.40 -9.80
C SER A 246 -12.12 17.57 -10.73
N ARG A 247 -11.16 18.45 -11.01
CA ARG A 247 -11.30 19.53 -12.00
C ARG A 247 -11.44 18.99 -13.43
N LEU A 248 -10.61 18.03 -13.83
CA LEU A 248 -10.74 17.38 -15.14
C LEU A 248 -12.11 16.71 -15.31
N PHE A 249 -12.64 16.05 -14.27
CA PHE A 249 -13.96 15.41 -14.31
C PHE A 249 -15.10 16.43 -14.40
N ALA A 250 -14.98 17.57 -13.71
CA ALA A 250 -15.96 18.66 -13.82
C ALA A 250 -16.06 19.21 -15.26
N LEU A 251 -14.98 19.10 -16.04
CA LEU A 251 -14.91 19.47 -17.46
C LEU A 251 -15.29 18.30 -18.41
N GLY A 252 -15.63 17.14 -17.87
CA GLY A 252 -16.08 15.97 -18.62
C GLY A 252 -14.96 15.14 -19.23
N ALA A 253 -13.75 15.14 -18.64
CA ALA A 253 -12.61 14.35 -19.13
C ALA A 253 -12.65 12.87 -18.74
N ARG A 254 -13.49 12.47 -17.76
CA ARG A 254 -13.45 11.14 -17.14
C ARG A 254 -13.50 9.98 -18.14
N ASP A 255 -14.26 10.13 -19.22
CA ASP A 255 -14.48 9.08 -20.22
C ASP A 255 -13.47 9.12 -21.38
N TYR A 256 -12.52 10.05 -21.37
CA TYR A 256 -11.60 10.33 -22.49
C TYR A 256 -10.14 10.02 -22.17
N PHE A 257 -9.91 9.06 -21.27
CA PHE A 257 -8.61 8.42 -21.04
C PHE A 257 -8.83 7.03 -20.45
N ASP A 258 -7.86 6.14 -20.59
CA ASP A 258 -7.93 4.77 -20.07
C ASP A 258 -7.10 4.57 -18.81
N ILE A 259 -6.05 5.39 -18.62
CA ILE A 259 -5.04 5.24 -17.57
C ILE A 259 -4.76 6.59 -16.90
N TYR A 260 -4.75 6.61 -15.57
CA TYR A 260 -4.32 7.77 -14.77
C TYR A 260 -2.79 7.87 -14.77
N ASN A 261 -2.25 9.08 -14.81
CA ASN A 261 -0.81 9.32 -14.64
C ASN A 261 -0.52 10.20 -13.42
N LEU A 262 0.42 9.81 -12.57
CA LEU A 262 0.78 10.58 -11.38
C LEU A 262 2.29 10.74 -11.29
N HIS A 263 2.75 11.94 -10.96
CA HIS A 263 4.13 12.21 -10.58
C HIS A 263 4.21 12.58 -9.09
N GLY A 264 5.32 12.24 -8.45
CA GLY A 264 5.61 12.67 -7.07
C GLY A 264 5.88 11.53 -6.09
N PRO A 265 6.16 11.88 -4.82
CA PRO A 265 6.55 10.90 -3.81
C PRO A 265 5.37 10.04 -3.40
N ILE A 266 5.60 8.73 -3.26
CA ILE A 266 4.55 7.75 -2.94
C ILE A 266 3.69 8.12 -1.73
N ARG A 267 4.27 8.76 -0.71
CA ARG A 267 3.54 9.17 0.51
C ARG A 267 2.36 10.10 0.19
N GLU A 268 2.50 10.95 -0.82
CA GLU A 268 1.47 11.89 -1.27
C GLU A 268 0.48 11.21 -2.23
N LEU A 269 0.96 10.24 -3.02
CA LEU A 269 0.14 9.54 -4.00
C LEU A 269 -0.81 8.51 -3.37
N LYS A 270 -0.41 7.89 -2.25
CA LYS A 270 -1.12 6.76 -1.63
C LYS A 270 -2.62 7.03 -1.40
N GLU A 271 -2.96 8.19 -0.84
CA GLU A 271 -4.36 8.55 -0.59
C GLU A 271 -5.16 8.67 -1.89
N THR A 272 -4.53 9.18 -2.95
CA THR A 272 -5.19 9.35 -4.25
C THR A 272 -5.37 8.00 -4.94
N ILE A 273 -4.31 7.17 -5.00
CA ILE A 273 -4.34 5.87 -5.71
C ILE A 273 -5.52 5.01 -5.25
N GLY A 274 -5.78 4.95 -3.94
CA GLY A 274 -6.89 4.16 -3.37
C GLY A 274 -8.30 4.63 -3.78
N THR A 275 -8.43 5.79 -4.43
CA THR A 275 -9.72 6.34 -4.89
C THR A 275 -9.95 6.21 -6.39
N LEU A 276 -8.94 5.79 -7.15
CA LEU A 276 -8.98 5.73 -8.61
C LEU A 276 -9.61 4.42 -9.10
N ASP A 277 -10.36 4.50 -10.20
CA ASP A 277 -11.17 3.42 -10.75
C ASP A 277 -10.61 2.79 -12.04
N LYS A 278 -9.46 3.29 -12.51
CA LYS A 278 -8.74 2.83 -13.71
C LYS A 278 -7.27 2.56 -13.35
N PRO A 279 -6.52 1.85 -14.20
CA PRO A 279 -5.09 1.65 -13.98
C PRO A 279 -4.34 2.96 -13.75
N VAL A 280 -3.29 2.91 -12.93
CA VAL A 280 -2.47 4.05 -12.56
C VAL A 280 -1.04 3.80 -13.01
N PHE A 281 -0.51 4.70 -13.83
CA PHE A 281 0.89 4.73 -14.25
C PHE A 281 1.60 5.89 -13.53
N ILE A 282 2.89 5.69 -13.29
CA ILE A 282 3.83 6.74 -12.86
C ILE A 282 4.82 6.92 -14.00
N THR A 283 4.56 7.85 -14.93
CA THR A 283 5.42 8.01 -16.13
C THR A 283 6.74 8.74 -15.85
N GLU A 284 6.81 9.44 -14.72
CA GLU A 284 8.05 9.98 -14.16
C GLU A 284 8.15 9.67 -12.65
N GLY A 285 9.18 8.93 -12.29
CA GLY A 285 9.46 8.50 -10.92
C GLY A 285 10.94 8.49 -10.61
N GLY A 286 11.29 8.53 -9.32
CA GLY A 286 12.68 8.70 -8.90
C GLY A 286 13.05 10.18 -8.74
N GLY A 287 14.27 10.46 -8.33
CA GLY A 287 14.71 11.83 -8.03
C GLY A 287 16.17 11.91 -7.59
N LYS A 288 16.75 13.11 -7.68
CA LYS A 288 18.17 13.37 -7.40
C LYS A 288 18.58 12.86 -6.03
N GLY A 289 19.59 11.99 -6.02
CA GLY A 289 20.27 11.53 -4.80
C GLY A 289 19.67 10.29 -4.14
N LYS A 290 18.58 9.70 -4.67
CA LYS A 290 18.06 8.42 -4.15
C LYS A 290 19.01 7.28 -4.48
N GLU A 291 19.49 6.57 -3.47
CA GLU A 291 20.33 5.39 -3.69
C GLU A 291 19.48 4.21 -4.19
N GLY A 292 20.11 3.24 -4.89
CA GLY A 292 19.40 2.09 -5.45
C GLY A 292 18.50 1.31 -4.48
N ALA A 293 18.81 1.30 -3.18
CA ALA A 293 17.95 0.69 -2.16
C ALA A 293 16.68 1.49 -1.87
N GLU A 294 16.73 2.82 -1.89
CA GLU A 294 15.57 3.68 -1.67
C GLU A 294 14.60 3.57 -2.85
N LEU A 295 15.14 3.60 -4.07
CA LEU A 295 14.40 3.34 -5.30
C LEU A 295 13.68 2.00 -5.24
N ALA A 296 14.40 0.92 -4.88
CA ALA A 296 13.81 -0.41 -4.84
C ALA A 296 12.64 -0.48 -3.85
N LYS A 297 12.78 0.14 -2.67
CA LYS A 297 11.71 0.22 -1.68
C LYS A 297 10.52 1.01 -2.20
N GLU A 298 10.74 2.16 -2.83
CA GLU A 298 9.68 2.98 -3.41
C GLU A 298 8.89 2.20 -4.47
N ALA A 299 9.58 1.51 -5.38
CA ALA A 299 8.95 0.67 -6.39
C ALA A 299 8.09 -0.46 -5.78
N ILE A 300 8.60 -1.13 -4.75
CA ILE A 300 7.87 -2.19 -4.03
C ILE A 300 6.63 -1.62 -3.34
N MET A 301 6.77 -0.43 -2.74
CA MET A 301 5.65 0.23 -2.09
C MET A 301 4.59 0.65 -3.13
N LEU A 302 5.00 1.22 -4.28
CA LEU A 302 4.06 1.60 -5.36
C LEU A 302 3.26 0.38 -5.84
N ALA A 303 3.95 -0.75 -6.07
CA ALA A 303 3.30 -2.02 -6.39
C ALA A 303 2.26 -2.41 -5.32
N SER A 304 2.62 -2.25 -4.04
CA SER A 304 1.75 -2.55 -2.89
C SER A 304 0.62 -1.57 -2.66
N GLU A 305 0.55 -0.45 -3.38
CA GLU A 305 -0.60 0.48 -3.33
C GLU A 305 -1.51 0.33 -4.57
N GLY A 306 -1.16 -0.56 -5.52
CA GLY A 306 -1.98 -0.83 -6.71
C GLY A 306 -1.56 -0.08 -7.97
N VAL A 307 -0.38 0.55 -7.98
CA VAL A 307 0.21 1.10 -9.22
C VAL A 307 0.40 -0.02 -10.24
N SER A 308 0.05 0.26 -11.50
CA SER A 308 0.09 -0.72 -12.59
C SER A 308 1.42 -0.71 -13.35
N SER A 309 2.05 0.47 -13.50
CA SER A 309 3.37 0.64 -14.12
C SER A 309 4.10 1.84 -13.52
N ALA A 310 5.43 1.75 -13.39
CA ALA A 310 6.28 2.81 -12.87
C ALA A 310 7.56 2.97 -13.70
N MET A 311 7.82 4.20 -14.14
CA MET A 311 8.91 4.59 -15.01
C MET A 311 9.92 5.42 -14.20
N TRP A 312 11.20 5.08 -14.31
CA TRP A 312 12.25 5.71 -13.51
C TRP A 312 13.13 6.63 -14.33
N SER A 313 13.07 7.93 -14.03
CA SER A 313 13.86 9.02 -14.62
C SER A 313 15.24 9.09 -13.97
N MET A 314 16.09 8.11 -14.28
CA MET A 314 17.40 7.91 -13.63
C MET A 314 18.58 7.92 -14.60
N VAL A 315 18.38 8.54 -15.76
CA VAL A 315 19.46 8.90 -16.67
C VAL A 315 19.68 10.42 -16.55
N PRO A 316 20.93 10.88 -16.41
CA PRO A 316 21.20 12.30 -16.30
C PRO A 316 20.98 12.94 -17.66
N ASP A 317 19.87 13.64 -17.75
CA ASP A 317 19.37 14.31 -18.94
C ASP A 317 20.16 15.60 -19.25
N TRP A 318 20.93 16.18 -18.33
CA TRP A 318 21.58 17.49 -18.56
C TRP A 318 22.57 17.57 -19.76
N PRO A 319 22.70 18.73 -20.45
CA PRO A 319 23.64 18.91 -21.55
C PRO A 319 25.10 18.81 -21.12
N LYS A 320 25.95 18.34 -22.04
CA LYS A 320 27.43 18.35 -21.96
C LYS A 320 28.03 19.71 -21.52
N TYR A 321 27.32 20.82 -21.71
CA TYR A 321 27.77 22.18 -21.44
C TYR A 321 27.47 22.73 -20.02
N HIS A 322 26.66 22.04 -19.21
CA HIS A 322 26.47 22.34 -17.76
C HIS A 322 27.53 21.68 -16.86
N THR A 323 28.49 20.97 -17.46
CA THR A 323 29.64 20.37 -16.78
C THR A 323 30.54 21.38 -16.05
N LYS A 324 30.31 22.70 -16.17
CA LYS A 324 31.00 23.72 -15.37
C LYS A 324 30.56 23.75 -13.91
N ASP A 325 29.33 23.34 -13.59
CA ASP A 325 28.81 23.34 -12.21
C ASP A 325 29.17 22.05 -11.43
N ILE A 326 29.50 20.97 -12.16
CA ILE A 326 29.95 19.69 -11.60
C ILE A 326 31.49 19.52 -11.74
N GLY A 327 32.10 20.25 -12.67
CA GLY A 327 33.44 19.93 -13.19
C GLY A 327 34.60 20.27 -12.26
N GLY A 328 35.41 19.25 -11.97
CA GLY A 328 36.78 19.37 -11.45
C GLY A 328 37.05 18.61 -10.15
N ASP A 329 36.01 18.24 -9.40
CA ASP A 329 36.11 17.48 -8.16
C ASP A 329 35.53 16.07 -8.34
N PRO A 330 36.37 15.02 -8.39
CA PRO A 330 35.93 13.64 -8.57
C PRO A 330 34.92 13.16 -7.52
N GLU A 331 34.95 13.67 -6.29
CA GLU A 331 34.02 13.24 -5.24
C GLU A 331 32.63 13.86 -5.44
N ARG A 332 32.54 15.12 -5.91
CA ARG A 332 31.26 15.74 -6.28
C ARG A 332 30.63 15.08 -7.48
N GLU A 333 31.43 14.72 -8.49
CA GLU A 333 30.95 13.96 -9.64
C GLU A 333 30.41 12.60 -9.18
N LYS A 334 31.18 11.86 -8.37
CA LYS A 334 30.76 10.55 -7.86
C LYS A 334 29.47 10.63 -7.04
N GLU A 335 29.33 11.62 -6.15
CA GLU A 335 28.13 11.80 -5.35
C GLU A 335 26.92 12.19 -6.22
N PHE A 336 27.14 13.00 -7.26
CA PHE A 336 26.09 13.37 -8.21
C PHE A 336 25.54 12.17 -8.97
N PHE A 337 26.42 11.31 -9.52
CA PHE A 337 26.04 10.15 -10.32
C PHE A 337 25.50 8.98 -9.49
N LYS A 338 25.61 9.02 -8.16
CA LYS A 338 25.24 7.94 -7.25
C LYS A 338 23.78 7.49 -7.36
N GLY A 339 22.87 8.42 -7.67
CA GLY A 339 21.44 8.14 -7.86
C GLY A 339 21.03 7.79 -9.29
N TYR A 340 21.96 7.84 -10.25
CA TYR A 340 21.69 7.54 -11.65
C TYR A 340 22.11 6.11 -12.00
N LEU A 341 21.64 5.59 -13.14
CA LEU A 341 21.98 4.25 -13.62
C LEU A 341 23.40 4.15 -14.17
N LEU A 342 23.90 5.23 -14.75
CA LEU A 342 25.23 5.27 -15.36
C LEU A 342 26.04 6.41 -14.76
N SER A 343 27.34 6.16 -14.57
CA SER A 343 28.31 7.20 -14.28
C SER A 343 28.61 7.99 -15.56
N LYS A 344 29.29 9.14 -15.40
CA LYS A 344 29.74 9.99 -16.52
C LYS A 344 30.51 9.26 -17.64
N ASP A 345 31.24 8.21 -17.31
CA ASP A 345 32.04 7.42 -18.24
C ASP A 345 31.28 6.25 -18.89
N GLY A 346 29.98 6.10 -18.60
CA GLY A 346 29.15 4.98 -19.06
C GLY A 346 29.21 3.74 -18.16
N SER A 347 29.98 3.75 -17.06
CA SER A 347 30.01 2.62 -16.14
C SER A 347 28.72 2.49 -15.34
N LYS A 348 28.26 1.24 -15.16
CA LYS A 348 27.04 0.90 -14.42
C LYS A 348 27.21 1.18 -12.92
N THR A 349 26.29 1.94 -12.33
CA THR A 349 26.31 2.31 -10.91
C THR A 349 25.68 1.20 -10.03
N PRO A 350 25.77 1.28 -8.69
CA PRO A 350 24.98 0.40 -7.81
C PRO A 350 23.47 0.47 -8.07
N THR A 351 22.95 1.65 -8.42
CA THR A 351 21.52 1.86 -8.75
C THR A 351 21.09 1.06 -9.98
N TYR A 352 21.98 0.93 -10.98
CA TYR A 352 21.76 0.03 -12.13
C TYR A 352 21.51 -1.41 -11.68
N TYR A 353 22.39 -1.95 -10.84
CA TYR A 353 22.29 -3.34 -10.37
C TYR A 353 21.11 -3.57 -9.44
N ALA A 354 20.72 -2.55 -8.67
CA ALA A 354 19.51 -2.57 -7.86
C ALA A 354 18.25 -2.70 -8.73
N LEU A 355 18.09 -1.80 -9.72
CA LEU A 355 16.94 -1.87 -10.65
C LEU A 355 16.93 -3.17 -11.44
N ARG A 356 18.11 -3.61 -11.92
CA ARG A 356 18.26 -4.88 -12.61
C ARG A 356 17.78 -6.05 -11.75
N THR A 357 18.22 -6.12 -10.50
CA THR A 357 17.81 -7.19 -9.59
C THR A 357 16.31 -7.12 -9.35
N LEU A 358 15.78 -5.93 -9.08
CA LEU A 358 14.36 -5.72 -8.83
C LEU A 358 13.47 -6.18 -10.00
N ALA A 359 13.77 -5.74 -11.22
CA ALA A 359 13.03 -6.13 -12.42
C ALA A 359 13.09 -7.65 -12.67
N ASN A 360 14.27 -8.25 -12.58
CA ASN A 360 14.41 -9.71 -12.74
C ASN A 360 13.66 -10.52 -11.67
N GLU A 361 13.60 -10.00 -10.45
CA GLU A 361 12.97 -10.68 -9.33
C GLU A 361 11.45 -10.52 -9.34
N LEU A 362 10.93 -9.37 -9.74
CA LEU A 362 9.53 -9.00 -9.53
C LEU A 362 8.71 -8.75 -10.80
N GLU A 363 9.29 -8.60 -11.99
CA GLU A 363 8.49 -8.36 -13.20
C GLU A 363 7.49 -9.52 -13.46
N HIS A 364 6.34 -9.18 -14.05
CA HIS A 364 5.17 -10.06 -14.29
C HIS A 364 4.46 -10.59 -13.03
N PHE A 365 4.58 -9.90 -11.88
CA PHE A 365 3.73 -10.22 -10.73
C PHE A 365 2.26 -9.92 -11.04
N ASN A 366 1.35 -10.77 -10.58
CA ASN A 366 -0.10 -10.59 -10.77
C ASN A 366 -0.84 -10.21 -9.47
N ALA A 367 -0.19 -10.36 -8.31
CA ALA A 367 -0.69 -9.81 -7.06
C ALA A 367 0.43 -9.55 -6.05
N VAL A 368 0.17 -8.65 -5.10
CA VAL A 368 1.01 -8.39 -3.94
C VAL A 368 0.17 -8.41 -2.67
N GLU A 369 0.73 -8.96 -1.61
CA GLU A 369 0.10 -9.07 -0.30
C GLU A 369 1.08 -8.53 0.75
N PRO A 370 0.70 -7.52 1.55
CA PRO A 370 1.49 -7.10 2.71
C PRO A 370 1.63 -8.25 3.70
N VAL A 371 2.85 -8.45 4.21
CA VAL A 371 3.17 -9.47 5.21
C VAL A 371 3.63 -8.78 6.48
N MET A 372 2.97 -9.07 7.60
CA MET A 372 3.38 -8.57 8.90
C MET A 372 4.64 -9.30 9.36
N VAL A 373 5.77 -8.58 9.38
CA VAL A 373 7.09 -9.14 9.76
C VAL A 373 7.64 -8.48 11.03
N GLY A 374 7.22 -7.26 11.36
CA GLY A 374 7.65 -6.53 12.56
C GLY A 374 7.54 -5.03 12.33
N ILE A 375 7.47 -4.23 13.41
CA ILE A 375 7.24 -2.78 13.31
C ILE A 375 8.33 -2.07 12.47
N GLY A 376 9.59 -2.51 12.60
CA GLY A 376 10.73 -1.96 11.85
C GLY A 376 10.99 -2.57 10.47
N VAL A 377 10.16 -3.53 10.03
CA VAL A 377 10.40 -4.28 8.78
C VAL A 377 9.14 -4.28 7.92
N SER A 378 9.25 -3.78 6.70
CA SER A 378 8.22 -3.98 5.68
C SER A 378 8.41 -5.34 5.02
N GLY A 379 7.32 -6.10 4.93
CA GLY A 379 7.27 -7.40 4.27
C GLY A 379 6.17 -7.43 3.23
N PHE A 380 6.45 -8.04 2.08
CA PHE A 380 5.48 -8.22 1.00
C PHE A 380 5.63 -9.61 0.39
N LYS A 381 4.54 -10.20 -0.08
CA LYS A 381 4.53 -11.44 -0.84
C LYS A 381 4.00 -11.16 -2.24
N PHE A 382 4.88 -11.29 -3.22
CA PHE A 382 4.58 -11.14 -4.64
C PHE A 382 4.19 -12.49 -5.23
N TYR A 383 3.07 -12.52 -5.93
CA TYR A 383 2.52 -13.68 -6.61
C TYR A 383 2.73 -13.58 -8.11
N PHE A 384 2.87 -14.73 -8.77
CA PHE A 384 3.10 -14.84 -10.19
C PHE A 384 2.31 -16.03 -10.74
N GLU A 385 1.96 -15.98 -12.02
CA GLU A 385 1.28 -17.09 -12.70
C GLU A 385 2.25 -18.23 -13.05
N ARG A 386 3.48 -17.87 -13.45
CA ARG A 386 4.45 -18.81 -14.04
C ARG A 386 5.63 -19.16 -13.13
N LYS A 387 5.73 -18.56 -11.93
CA LYS A 387 6.78 -18.87 -10.95
C LYS A 387 6.22 -18.85 -9.52
N LYS A 388 6.97 -19.45 -8.60
CA LYS A 388 6.59 -19.46 -7.17
C LYS A 388 6.58 -18.03 -6.60
N PRO A 389 5.78 -17.77 -5.55
CA PRO A 389 5.78 -16.48 -4.88
C PRO A 389 7.17 -16.08 -4.35
N VAL A 390 7.42 -14.77 -4.32
CA VAL A 390 8.65 -14.17 -3.80
C VAL A 390 8.27 -13.30 -2.62
N TYR A 391 8.89 -13.54 -1.46
CA TYR A 391 8.77 -12.63 -0.33
C TYR A 391 9.84 -11.55 -0.42
N VAL A 392 9.48 -10.31 -0.13
CA VAL A 392 10.36 -9.14 -0.22
C VAL A 392 10.37 -8.44 1.12
N LEU A 393 11.56 -8.31 1.70
CA LEU A 393 11.75 -7.79 3.06
C LEU A 393 12.75 -6.65 3.06
N PHE A 394 12.46 -5.58 3.80
CA PHE A 394 13.41 -4.50 4.04
C PHE A 394 13.12 -3.74 5.32
N VAL A 395 14.15 -3.10 5.89
CA VAL A 395 13.99 -2.25 7.06
C VAL A 395 13.32 -0.94 6.64
N ASN A 396 12.23 -0.59 7.33
CA ASN A 396 11.43 0.61 7.08
C ASN A 396 11.91 1.81 7.92
N GLU A 397 11.17 2.91 7.89
CA GLU A 397 11.55 4.15 8.60
C GLU A 397 11.58 4.00 10.13
N LEU A 398 10.76 3.09 10.68
CA LEU A 398 10.67 2.81 12.12
C LEU A 398 11.78 1.86 12.60
N GLY A 399 12.45 1.17 11.68
CA GLY A 399 13.52 0.22 11.98
C GLY A 399 14.91 0.85 12.15
N GLY A 400 15.78 0.13 12.86
CA GLY A 400 17.17 0.51 13.11
C GLY A 400 18.07 0.41 11.88
N THR A 401 19.40 0.44 12.08
CA THR A 401 20.35 0.20 10.98
C THR A 401 20.34 -1.26 10.51
N ARG A 402 19.90 -2.17 11.39
CA ARG A 402 19.71 -3.60 11.14
C ARG A 402 18.51 -4.10 11.91
N GLU A 403 17.78 -5.02 11.30
CA GLU A 403 16.69 -5.77 11.94
C GLU A 403 16.94 -7.25 11.71
N THR A 404 16.50 -8.11 12.64
CA THR A 404 16.59 -9.56 12.46
C THR A 404 15.21 -10.15 12.40
N VAL A 405 14.95 -10.91 11.35
CA VAL A 405 13.69 -11.61 11.13
C VAL A 405 13.94 -13.10 11.13
N HIS A 406 12.95 -13.89 11.52
CA HIS A 406 13.00 -15.34 11.46
C HIS A 406 12.17 -15.86 10.30
N ILE A 407 12.72 -16.83 9.58
CA ILE A 407 12.10 -17.42 8.41
C ILE A 407 11.92 -18.91 8.67
N ASP A 408 10.69 -19.31 8.97
CA ASP A 408 10.33 -20.72 9.20
C ASP A 408 10.06 -21.44 7.87
N PHE A 409 11.04 -21.45 6.97
CA PHE A 409 10.96 -22.24 5.73
C PHE A 409 11.94 -23.41 5.81
N ASP A 410 11.50 -24.62 5.41
CA ASP A 410 12.36 -25.83 5.39
C ASP A 410 13.68 -25.54 4.64
N LYS A 411 13.56 -24.97 3.44
CA LYS A 411 14.67 -24.56 2.59
C LYS A 411 14.28 -23.43 1.68
N PHE A 412 15.08 -22.39 1.66
CA PHE A 412 14.82 -21.17 0.89
C PHE A 412 16.11 -20.57 0.36
N THR A 413 15.95 -19.70 -0.62
CA THR A 413 17.01 -18.87 -1.16
C THR A 413 16.75 -17.44 -0.75
N VAL A 414 17.79 -16.75 -0.28
CA VAL A 414 17.77 -15.31 -0.08
C VAL A 414 18.71 -14.69 -1.08
N LYS A 415 18.19 -13.76 -1.90
CA LYS A 415 18.98 -12.88 -2.73
C LYS A 415 18.86 -11.46 -2.19
N ASP A 416 19.96 -10.75 -2.02
CA ASP A 416 19.90 -9.33 -1.69
C ASP A 416 19.81 -8.44 -2.95
N LEU A 417 19.58 -7.15 -2.75
CA LEU A 417 19.39 -6.20 -3.86
C LEU A 417 20.61 -6.11 -4.80
N TRP A 418 21.78 -6.49 -4.30
CA TRP A 418 23.04 -6.44 -5.03
C TRP A 418 23.34 -7.76 -5.77
N GLY A 419 22.40 -8.70 -5.75
CA GLY A 419 22.48 -9.97 -6.46
C GLY A 419 23.20 -11.08 -5.70
N VAL A 420 23.61 -10.87 -4.45
CA VAL A 420 24.27 -11.90 -3.65
C VAL A 420 23.23 -12.91 -3.18
N GLU A 421 23.36 -14.14 -3.66
CA GLU A 421 22.44 -15.23 -3.36
C GLU A 421 23.04 -16.21 -2.36
N ARG A 422 22.24 -16.66 -1.39
CA ARG A 422 22.57 -17.75 -0.48
C ARG A 422 21.40 -18.69 -0.27
N VAL A 423 21.70 -19.96 -0.08
CA VAL A 423 20.73 -20.97 0.33
C VAL A 423 20.75 -21.05 1.84
N MET A 424 19.57 -21.01 2.44
CA MET A 424 19.36 -21.13 3.87
C MET A 424 18.35 -22.24 4.14
N GLU A 425 18.51 -22.86 5.30
CA GLU A 425 17.54 -23.73 5.94
C GLU A 425 17.12 -23.02 7.23
N ASN A 426 15.86 -23.21 7.66
CA ASN A 426 15.23 -22.59 8.83
C ASN A 426 16.17 -21.78 9.74
N GLY A 427 15.95 -20.47 9.85
CA GLY A 427 16.83 -19.62 10.65
C GLY A 427 16.52 -18.13 10.61
N SER A 428 17.40 -17.36 11.22
CA SER A 428 17.28 -15.90 11.28
C SER A 428 18.04 -15.23 10.13
N LEU A 429 17.41 -14.20 9.56
CA LEU A 429 17.95 -13.34 8.53
C LEU A 429 18.12 -11.93 9.10
N THR A 430 19.36 -11.43 9.13
CA THR A 430 19.62 -10.03 9.45
C THR A 430 19.49 -9.16 8.20
N LEU A 431 18.56 -8.23 8.24
CA LEU A 431 18.29 -7.21 7.24
C LEU A 431 19.11 -5.95 7.56
N LYS A 432 19.61 -5.26 6.53
CA LYS A 432 20.24 -3.93 6.66
C LYS A 432 19.34 -2.85 6.09
N LYS A 433 19.44 -1.63 6.62
CA LYS A 433 18.63 -0.49 6.19
C LYS A 433 18.86 -0.06 4.75
N ASP A 434 20.06 -0.24 4.23
CA ASP A 434 20.49 0.08 2.86
C ASP A 434 20.29 -1.08 1.87
N ASN A 435 19.32 -1.98 2.11
CA ASN A 435 19.15 -3.19 1.29
C ASN A 435 17.69 -3.67 1.23
N VAL A 436 17.41 -4.57 0.29
CA VAL A 436 16.16 -5.28 0.07
C VAL A 436 16.47 -6.76 -0.13
N TYR A 437 15.66 -7.66 0.43
CA TYR A 437 15.90 -9.10 0.42
C TYR A 437 14.75 -9.85 -0.24
N PHE A 438 15.06 -10.63 -1.27
CA PHE A 438 14.14 -11.50 -2.00
C PHE A 438 14.28 -12.93 -1.47
N VAL A 439 13.25 -13.42 -0.79
CA VAL A 439 13.20 -14.73 -0.16
C VAL A 439 12.29 -15.66 -0.99
N LYS A 440 12.88 -16.75 -1.51
CA LYS A 440 12.22 -17.72 -2.38
C LYS A 440 12.20 -19.11 -1.78
N LEU A 441 11.03 -19.73 -1.76
CA LEU A 441 10.85 -21.11 -1.31
C LEU A 441 11.44 -22.11 -2.32
N ARG A 442 12.27 -23.06 -1.86
CA ARG A 442 12.71 -24.19 -2.70
C ARG A 442 11.70 -25.37 -2.67
N GLY A 443 10.91 -25.51 -1.60
CA GLY A 443 9.87 -26.53 -1.42
C GLY A 443 8.44 -26.08 -1.74
N ALA A 444 7.45 -26.85 -1.28
CA ALA A 444 6.04 -26.45 -1.27
C ALA A 444 5.78 -25.43 -0.14
N ASP A 445 4.95 -24.41 -0.40
CA ASP A 445 4.49 -23.47 0.61
C ASP A 445 3.49 -24.21 1.54
N LYS A 446 3.94 -24.59 2.74
CA LYS A 446 3.12 -25.32 3.73
C LYS A 446 2.34 -24.36 4.65
N GLY A 447 2.14 -23.10 4.27
CA GLY A 447 1.48 -22.09 5.11
C GLY A 447 2.36 -21.60 6.26
N ARG A 448 3.68 -21.58 6.07
CA ARG A 448 4.64 -21.14 7.09
C ARG A 448 4.90 -19.65 7.02
N CYS A 449 5.34 -19.06 8.12
CA CYS A 449 5.39 -17.62 8.31
C CYS A 449 6.82 -17.05 8.29
N ILE A 450 6.93 -15.78 7.89
CA ILE A 450 8.08 -14.92 8.19
C ILE A 450 7.65 -14.07 9.36
N SER A 451 8.40 -14.06 10.46
CA SER A 451 8.01 -13.35 11.67
C SER A 451 9.22 -12.66 12.32
N PRO A 452 9.02 -11.67 13.20
CA PRO A 452 10.12 -11.01 13.90
C PRO A 452 10.74 -11.91 14.98
N PHE A 453 10.11 -13.05 15.28
CA PHE A 453 10.46 -13.95 16.37
C PHE A 453 10.80 -15.35 15.86
N ILE A 454 11.68 -16.06 16.56
CA ILE A 454 11.90 -17.50 16.32
C ILE A 454 10.58 -18.22 16.59
N VAL A 455 9.90 -18.67 15.54
CA VAL A 455 8.76 -19.60 15.63
C VAL A 455 9.32 -21.01 15.43
N SER A 456 10.14 -21.47 16.38
CA SER A 456 10.29 -22.92 16.54
C SER A 456 8.98 -23.44 17.11
N PRO A 457 8.27 -24.40 16.49
CA PRO A 457 7.28 -25.15 17.23
C PRO A 457 8.06 -26.03 18.22
N PRO A 458 7.99 -25.80 19.55
CA PRO A 458 8.68 -26.68 20.48
C PRO A 458 7.84 -27.94 20.60
N SER A 459 8.50 -29.07 20.37
CA SER A 459 7.94 -30.42 20.46
C SER A 459 7.50 -30.84 21.86
N ASP A 460 7.47 -29.96 22.85
CA ASP A 460 6.80 -30.19 24.13
C ASP A 460 6.69 -28.87 24.90
N THR A 461 5.45 -28.38 25.07
CA THR A 461 4.98 -27.32 25.98
C THR A 461 5.86 -26.05 26.13
N ARG A 462 5.73 -25.00 25.28
CA ARG A 462 6.35 -23.64 25.48
C ARG A 462 5.97 -22.57 24.40
N ARG A 463 4.74 -22.04 24.39
CA ARG A 463 4.40 -20.81 23.62
C ARG A 463 5.01 -19.58 24.32
N TRP A 464 5.50 -18.58 23.58
CA TRP A 464 5.77 -17.26 24.17
C TRP A 464 4.44 -16.57 24.49
N HIS A 465 4.31 -16.05 25.72
CA HIS A 465 3.08 -15.43 26.24
C HIS A 465 3.13 -13.91 26.07
N PHE A 466 3.25 -13.41 24.83
CA PHE A 466 3.13 -11.96 24.59
C PHE A 466 1.65 -11.57 24.61
N GLY A 467 1.31 -10.47 25.27
CA GLY A 467 -0.03 -9.94 25.35
C GLY A 467 -0.11 -8.50 24.87
N THR A 468 -1.26 -8.11 24.32
CA THR A 468 -1.53 -6.71 23.95
C THR A 468 -2.54 -6.09 24.91
N LEU A 469 -2.44 -4.77 25.08
CA LEU A 469 -3.58 -3.96 25.48
C LEU A 469 -4.48 -3.83 24.25
N ALA A 470 -5.74 -4.20 24.40
CA ALA A 470 -6.74 -4.12 23.35
C ALA A 470 -8.06 -3.74 24.03
N PHE A 471 -8.98 -3.20 23.23
CA PHE A 471 -10.27 -2.68 23.63
C PHE A 471 -10.16 -1.40 24.45
N ASP A 472 -9.37 -0.41 24.03
CA ASP A 472 -9.23 0.89 24.72
C ASP A 472 -10.24 1.93 24.20
N TYR A 473 -11.52 1.59 24.27
CA TYR A 473 -12.59 2.49 23.86
C TYR A 473 -13.58 2.72 25.01
N LYS A 474 -13.58 3.95 25.52
CA LYS A 474 -14.40 4.42 26.64
C LYS A 474 -15.93 4.39 26.39
N TYR A 475 -16.38 3.88 25.24
CA TYR A 475 -17.76 4.05 24.75
C TYR A 475 -18.37 2.86 23.98
N VAL A 476 -17.63 1.78 23.71
CA VAL A 476 -18.08 0.66 22.84
C VAL A 476 -19.43 0.07 23.29
N PRO A 477 -19.69 -0.21 24.59
CA PRO A 477 -20.96 -0.80 24.99
C PRO A 477 -22.13 0.20 25.11
N LEU A 478 -21.85 1.50 25.08
CA LEU A 478 -22.84 2.57 25.36
C LEU A 478 -23.40 3.23 24.10
N ILE A 479 -22.71 3.11 22.96
CA ILE A 479 -23.05 3.82 21.71
C ILE A 479 -23.14 2.88 20.50
N MET A 480 -22.59 1.66 20.58
CA MET A 480 -22.58 0.71 19.46
C MET A 480 -23.65 -0.36 19.66
N ASP A 481 -24.31 -0.76 18.58
CA ASP A 481 -25.17 -1.94 18.60
C ASP A 481 -24.35 -3.23 18.67
N ARG A 482 -25.02 -4.36 18.93
CA ARG A 482 -24.38 -5.66 19.13
C ARG A 482 -23.53 -6.11 17.94
N SER A 483 -23.93 -5.80 16.72
CA SER A 483 -23.19 -6.18 15.51
C SER A 483 -21.88 -5.41 15.43
N ALA A 484 -21.92 -4.11 15.70
CA ALA A 484 -20.73 -3.27 15.72
C ALA A 484 -19.76 -3.64 16.86
N ILE A 485 -20.26 -4.06 18.03
CA ILE A 485 -19.42 -4.61 19.11
C ILE A 485 -18.76 -5.92 18.66
N ALA A 486 -19.50 -6.80 17.98
CA ALA A 486 -18.96 -8.06 17.49
C ALA A 486 -17.87 -7.84 16.43
N GLU A 487 -18.09 -6.93 15.49
CA GLU A 487 -17.10 -6.54 14.47
C GLU A 487 -15.84 -5.97 15.09
N GLU A 488 -15.97 -5.13 16.12
CA GLU A 488 -14.82 -4.57 16.82
C GLU A 488 -14.04 -5.63 17.59
N PHE A 489 -14.73 -6.50 18.34
CA PHE A 489 -14.10 -7.64 19.01
C PHE A 489 -13.37 -8.56 18.04
N ASP A 490 -13.99 -8.85 16.90
CA ASP A 490 -13.39 -9.69 15.86
C ASP A 490 -12.16 -9.02 15.26
N ARG A 491 -12.26 -7.73 14.91
CA ARG A 491 -11.15 -6.94 14.37
C ARG A 491 -9.95 -6.92 15.31
N GLU A 492 -10.14 -6.55 16.57
CA GLU A 492 -9.02 -6.45 17.52
C GLU A 492 -8.44 -7.81 17.88
N ALA A 493 -9.27 -8.83 18.13
CA ALA A 493 -8.78 -10.18 18.42
C ALA A 493 -8.04 -10.78 17.22
N LYS A 494 -8.52 -10.52 16.00
CA LYS A 494 -7.83 -10.89 14.76
C LYS A 494 -6.48 -10.18 14.65
N VAL A 495 -6.43 -8.87 14.85
CA VAL A 495 -5.18 -8.09 14.80
C VAL A 495 -4.19 -8.56 15.86
N ALA A 496 -4.65 -8.81 17.08
CA ALA A 496 -3.84 -9.33 18.17
C ALA A 496 -3.27 -10.72 17.85
N ALA A 497 -4.09 -11.64 17.35
CA ALA A 497 -3.65 -12.97 16.95
C ALA A 497 -2.68 -12.91 15.76
N GLN A 498 -2.93 -12.02 14.80
CA GLN A 498 -2.03 -11.75 13.67
C GLN A 498 -0.68 -11.18 14.13
N ALA A 499 -0.67 -10.39 15.20
CA ALA A 499 0.55 -9.89 15.85
C ALA A 499 1.28 -10.96 16.69
N GLY A 500 0.74 -12.18 16.76
CA GLY A 500 1.27 -13.28 17.57
C GLY A 500 0.98 -13.14 19.07
N ALA A 501 0.04 -12.26 19.45
CA ALA A 501 -0.39 -12.13 20.83
C ALA A 501 -1.15 -13.39 21.26
N TYR A 502 -0.77 -13.91 22.42
CA TYR A 502 -1.42 -15.05 23.05
C TYR A 502 -2.39 -14.61 24.16
N TRP A 503 -2.20 -13.41 24.68
CA TRP A 503 -3.05 -12.81 25.70
C TRP A 503 -3.62 -11.48 25.21
N ILE A 504 -4.88 -11.21 25.56
CA ILE A 504 -5.41 -9.85 25.58
C ILE A 504 -5.70 -9.48 27.03
N ARG A 505 -5.26 -8.29 27.43
CA ARG A 505 -5.70 -7.62 28.65
C ARG A 505 -6.66 -6.51 28.26
N PRO A 506 -7.99 -6.70 28.41
CA PRO A 506 -8.97 -5.66 28.08
C PRO A 506 -8.75 -4.43 28.97
N HIS A 507 -8.41 -3.30 28.36
CA HIS A 507 -8.02 -2.08 29.06
C HIS A 507 -9.10 -1.00 28.93
N LEU A 508 -9.49 -0.33 30.02
CA LEU A 508 -10.40 0.84 30.02
C LEU A 508 -11.82 0.66 29.42
N THR A 509 -12.26 -0.58 29.11
CA THR A 509 -13.56 -0.85 28.45
C THR A 509 -14.73 -1.23 29.35
N GLU A 510 -14.57 -1.23 30.67
CA GLU A 510 -15.62 -1.62 31.65
C GLU A 510 -16.21 -3.04 31.54
N LEU A 511 -15.78 -3.85 30.56
CA LEU A 511 -16.40 -5.15 30.25
C LEU A 511 -16.40 -6.11 31.44
N PHE A 512 -15.38 -6.04 32.30
CA PHE A 512 -15.26 -6.83 33.51
C PHE A 512 -15.49 -6.02 34.79
N ALA A 513 -16.31 -4.97 34.70
CA ALA A 513 -16.81 -4.25 35.86
C ALA A 513 -18.03 -4.94 36.47
N TRP A 514 -18.11 -4.93 37.80
CA TRP A 514 -19.23 -5.51 38.54
C TRP A 514 -20.59 -4.96 38.08
N GLY A 515 -20.71 -3.64 37.96
CA GLY A 515 -21.94 -2.98 37.53
C GLY A 515 -22.33 -3.21 36.07
N PHE A 516 -21.40 -3.68 35.22
CA PHE A 516 -21.68 -3.92 33.81
C PHE A 516 -22.56 -5.16 33.61
N THR A 517 -22.23 -6.23 34.32
CA THR A 517 -22.92 -7.54 34.28
C THR A 517 -24.00 -7.65 35.34
N GLU A 518 -23.81 -7.09 36.54
CA GLU A 518 -24.84 -7.02 37.58
C GLU A 518 -25.48 -5.62 37.64
N ARG A 519 -26.24 -5.24 36.62
CA ARG A 519 -26.92 -3.92 36.58
C ARG A 519 -28.00 -3.77 37.65
N LYS A 520 -28.56 -4.89 38.11
CA LYS A 520 -29.53 -4.97 39.21
C LYS A 520 -29.10 -6.10 40.14
N ARG A 521 -29.13 -5.84 41.45
CA ARG A 521 -28.74 -6.82 42.47
C ARG A 521 -29.37 -8.19 42.23
N GLY A 522 -28.54 -9.22 42.16
CA GLY A 522 -28.88 -10.63 41.93
C GLY A 522 -29.25 -10.99 40.50
N LYS A 523 -29.11 -10.09 39.51
CA LYS A 523 -29.42 -10.36 38.10
C LYS A 523 -28.19 -10.11 37.23
N TYR A 524 -27.69 -11.16 36.61
CA TYR A 524 -26.51 -11.14 35.76
C TYR A 524 -26.89 -11.13 34.27
N ASP A 525 -26.21 -10.28 33.51
CA ASP A 525 -26.23 -10.25 32.05
C ASP A 525 -24.80 -10.50 31.54
N TRP A 526 -24.61 -11.65 30.89
CA TRP A 526 -23.31 -12.11 30.42
C TRP A 526 -23.12 -11.95 28.90
N GLU A 527 -24.13 -11.46 28.18
CA GLU A 527 -24.21 -11.57 26.71
C GLU A 527 -22.97 -11.01 26.00
N ILE A 528 -22.51 -9.83 26.41
CA ILE A 528 -21.36 -9.15 25.81
C ILE A 528 -20.02 -9.78 26.24
N LEU A 529 -19.90 -10.24 27.49
CA LEU A 529 -18.66 -10.91 27.94
C LEU A 529 -18.52 -12.25 27.24
N ASP A 530 -19.61 -13.00 27.11
CA ASP A 530 -19.62 -14.24 26.36
C ASP A 530 -19.24 -14.02 24.88
N LEU A 531 -19.70 -12.92 24.27
CA LEU A 531 -19.31 -12.56 22.91
C LEU A 531 -17.80 -12.27 22.81
N LEU A 532 -17.21 -11.58 23.78
CA LEU A 532 -15.78 -11.34 23.85
C LEU A 532 -15.01 -12.66 24.00
N VAL A 533 -15.39 -13.50 24.99
CA VAL A 533 -14.74 -14.79 25.26
C VAL A 533 -14.82 -15.70 24.03
N ARG A 534 -15.99 -15.81 23.41
CA ARG A 534 -16.18 -16.54 22.14
C ARG A 534 -15.35 -15.99 21.01
N THR A 535 -15.11 -14.69 20.97
CA THR A 535 -14.30 -14.07 19.93
C THR A 535 -12.82 -14.33 20.15
N CYS A 536 -12.32 -14.16 21.38
CA CYS A 536 -10.94 -14.48 21.71
C CYS A 536 -10.62 -15.97 21.51
N GLN A 537 -11.52 -16.90 21.88
CA GLN A 537 -11.28 -18.33 21.67
C GLN A 537 -11.19 -18.70 20.18
N ARG A 538 -11.98 -18.06 19.28
CA ARG A 538 -11.87 -18.28 17.82
C ARG A 538 -10.46 -18.04 17.29
N TYR A 539 -9.74 -17.14 17.94
CA TYR A 539 -8.36 -16.77 17.58
C TYR A 539 -7.30 -17.40 18.48
N GLY A 540 -7.68 -18.31 19.38
CA GLY A 540 -6.74 -18.97 20.30
C GLY A 540 -6.15 -18.03 21.36
N ILE A 541 -6.82 -16.92 21.66
CA ILE A 541 -6.37 -15.87 22.59
C ILE A 541 -6.91 -16.14 24.00
N HIS A 542 -6.02 -16.01 24.99
CA HIS A 542 -6.35 -16.02 26.42
C HIS A 542 -6.66 -14.62 26.92
N LEU A 543 -7.52 -14.51 27.93
CA LEU A 543 -7.86 -13.22 28.55
C LEU A 543 -7.16 -13.07 29.90
N LEU A 544 -6.68 -11.85 30.16
CA LEU A 544 -6.36 -11.34 31.49
C LEU A 544 -7.34 -10.21 31.82
N PRO A 545 -8.52 -10.52 32.36
CA PRO A 545 -9.51 -9.51 32.68
C PRO A 545 -9.07 -8.64 33.84
N GLN A 546 -9.30 -7.34 33.69
CA GLN A 546 -9.14 -6.37 34.75
C GLN A 546 -10.49 -6.17 35.48
N LEU A 547 -10.55 -6.62 36.73
CA LEU A 547 -11.76 -6.61 37.52
C LEU A 547 -11.97 -5.26 38.21
N TRP A 548 -13.13 -4.67 37.94
CA TRP A 548 -13.55 -3.41 38.55
C TRP A 548 -14.68 -3.61 39.54
N THR A 549 -14.54 -3.02 40.73
CA THR A 549 -15.41 -3.28 41.89
C THR A 549 -16.60 -2.33 42.01
N THR A 550 -16.85 -1.52 40.99
CA THR A 550 -17.89 -0.48 41.01
C THR A 550 -19.23 -0.99 40.46
N SER A 551 -20.31 -0.67 41.18
CA SER A 551 -21.68 -0.87 40.71
C SER A 551 -22.56 0.34 41.09
N ILE A 552 -23.42 0.77 40.17
CA ILE A 552 -24.33 1.92 40.36
C ILE A 552 -25.24 1.70 41.59
N TRP A 553 -25.83 0.51 41.68
CA TRP A 553 -26.81 0.21 42.73
C TRP A 553 -26.17 -0.01 44.10
N ASP A 554 -24.95 -0.54 44.16
CA ASP A 554 -24.19 -0.68 45.42
C ASP A 554 -23.83 0.70 46.01
N ARG A 555 -23.60 1.66 45.13
CA ARG A 555 -23.20 3.02 45.49
C ARG A 555 -24.36 3.98 45.68
N ASN A 556 -25.60 3.56 45.45
CA ASN A 556 -26.79 4.43 45.41
C ASN A 556 -26.62 5.61 44.45
N LEU A 557 -25.92 5.41 43.33
CA LEU A 557 -25.67 6.45 42.34
C LEU A 557 -26.94 6.65 41.50
N LYS A 558 -27.40 7.90 41.35
CA LYS A 558 -28.56 8.21 40.49
C LYS A 558 -28.11 8.23 39.03
N PRO A 559 -28.76 7.47 38.12
CA PRO A 559 -28.47 7.58 36.69
C PRO A 559 -28.70 9.01 36.21
N GLY A 560 -27.68 9.67 35.67
CA GLY A 560 -27.79 11.00 35.04
C GLY A 560 -27.55 12.24 35.91
N ASP A 561 -27.13 12.13 37.18
CA ASP A 561 -26.64 13.31 37.93
C ASP A 561 -25.15 13.53 37.64
N PRO A 562 -24.73 14.64 36.99
CA PRO A 562 -23.33 14.91 36.65
C PRO A 562 -22.44 15.18 37.88
N ARG A 563 -23.02 15.33 39.08
CA ARG A 563 -22.28 15.46 40.35
C ARG A 563 -22.09 14.11 41.07
N ASP A 564 -22.73 13.06 40.59
CA ASP A 564 -22.62 11.71 41.14
C ASP A 564 -21.66 10.89 40.26
N ALA A 565 -20.59 10.42 40.89
CA ALA A 565 -19.33 9.97 40.27
C ALA A 565 -19.43 8.79 39.27
N HIS A 566 -20.62 8.22 39.03
CA HIS A 566 -20.79 7.25 37.94
C HIS A 566 -21.01 7.88 36.57
N CYS A 567 -21.47 9.13 36.48
CA CYS A 567 -21.65 9.80 35.19
C CYS A 567 -20.48 10.73 34.80
N ALA A 568 -19.68 11.18 35.78
CA ALA A 568 -18.66 12.22 35.55
C ALA A 568 -17.42 11.76 34.75
N PHE A 569 -17.11 10.45 34.72
CA PHE A 569 -16.12 9.92 33.77
C PHE A 569 -16.66 9.95 32.33
N PHE A 570 -17.96 9.68 32.17
CA PHE A 570 -18.61 9.22 30.94
C PHE A 570 -19.22 10.33 30.07
N THR A 571 -19.26 11.58 30.54
CA THR A 571 -19.67 12.74 29.72
C THR A 571 -18.61 13.84 29.60
N LEU A 572 -17.61 13.91 30.51
CA LEU A 572 -16.73 15.07 30.64
C LEU A 572 -15.23 14.77 30.79
N GLY A 573 -14.81 13.49 30.78
CA GLY A 573 -13.38 13.13 30.80
C GLY A 573 -12.65 13.43 32.12
N VAL A 574 -13.36 13.51 33.25
CA VAL A 574 -12.76 13.79 34.58
C VAL A 574 -12.51 12.47 35.34
N TRP A 575 -11.27 12.24 35.77
CA TRP A 575 -10.83 11.09 36.55
C TRP A 575 -11.57 11.02 37.93
N PRO A 576 -12.42 10.00 38.20
CA PRO A 576 -13.22 9.92 39.44
C PRO A 576 -12.41 9.59 40.71
N TRP A 577 -11.10 9.40 40.59
CA TRP A 577 -10.23 8.91 41.66
C TRP A 577 -9.99 9.91 42.80
N THR A 578 -10.45 11.15 42.65
CA THR A 578 -10.30 12.22 43.65
C THR A 578 -11.15 12.06 44.90
N ARG A 579 -11.98 11.01 45.04
CA ARG A 579 -12.76 10.76 46.28
C ARG A 579 -12.54 9.35 46.85
N GLY A 580 -11.99 9.30 48.07
CA GLY A 580 -11.45 8.13 48.79
C GLY A 580 -12.31 6.86 48.87
N GLU A 581 -13.61 6.91 48.59
CA GLU A 581 -14.53 5.79 48.83
C GLU A 581 -14.66 4.77 47.68
N ALA A 582 -14.17 5.07 46.46
CA ALA A 582 -14.54 4.33 45.23
C ALA A 582 -13.93 2.92 45.02
N MET A 583 -12.84 2.54 45.70
CA MET A 583 -12.15 1.25 45.46
C MET A 583 -12.82 0.04 46.14
N ARG A 584 -13.52 0.27 47.27
CA ARG A 584 -14.13 -0.79 48.09
C ARG A 584 -15.66 -0.82 47.94
N PRO A 585 -16.26 -1.94 47.47
CA PRO A 585 -17.71 -2.14 47.49
C PRO A 585 -18.34 -1.82 48.85
N ARG A 586 -19.53 -1.19 48.87
CA ARG A 586 -20.28 -0.99 50.12
C ARG A 586 -20.83 -2.32 50.63
N ASP A 587 -21.40 -3.11 49.73
CA ASP A 587 -21.80 -4.48 49.95
C ASP A 587 -20.73 -5.45 49.43
N MET A 588 -19.71 -5.68 50.25
CA MET A 588 -18.66 -6.65 49.96
C MET A 588 -19.21 -8.06 49.72
N SER A 589 -20.29 -8.46 50.39
CA SER A 589 -20.87 -9.80 50.23
C SER A 589 -21.50 -9.97 48.86
N ALA A 590 -22.21 -8.96 48.35
CA ALA A 590 -22.79 -9.00 47.01
C ALA A 590 -21.71 -8.96 45.92
N TYR A 591 -20.67 -8.13 46.08
CA TYR A 591 -19.53 -8.11 45.15
C TYR A 591 -18.83 -9.48 45.08
N LEU A 592 -18.55 -10.10 46.23
CA LEU A 592 -17.90 -11.42 46.23
C LEU A 592 -18.80 -12.50 45.63
N LYS A 593 -20.13 -12.42 45.80
CA LYS A 593 -21.07 -13.33 45.15
C LYS A 593 -21.02 -13.21 43.63
N TRP A 594 -20.98 -11.98 43.11
CA TRP A 594 -20.79 -11.74 41.69
C TRP A 594 -19.44 -12.26 41.17
N LEU A 595 -18.37 -11.97 41.90
CA LEU A 595 -17.03 -12.39 41.52
C LEU A 595 -16.93 -13.92 41.41
N LYS A 596 -17.56 -14.64 42.35
CA LYS A 596 -17.66 -16.10 42.30
C LYS A 596 -18.42 -16.58 41.06
N ALA A 597 -19.57 -15.99 40.78
CA ALA A 597 -20.35 -16.30 39.58
C ALA A 597 -19.61 -16.00 38.26
N LEU A 598 -18.76 -14.95 38.24
CA LEU A 598 -17.91 -14.64 37.10
C LEU A 598 -16.81 -15.69 36.90
N VAL A 599 -16.18 -16.17 37.98
CA VAL A 599 -15.15 -17.20 37.92
C VAL A 599 -15.76 -18.54 37.48
N GLU A 600 -16.81 -19.00 38.17
CA GLU A 600 -17.54 -20.23 37.83
C GLU A 600 -17.94 -20.28 36.35
N ARG A 601 -18.39 -19.16 35.79
CA ARG A 601 -18.83 -19.11 34.39
C ARG A 601 -17.69 -19.38 33.38
N TYR A 602 -16.44 -19.10 33.72
CA TYR A 602 -15.32 -19.09 32.78
C TYR A 602 -14.14 -19.96 33.21
N ASP A 603 -14.29 -20.78 34.24
CA ASP A 603 -13.18 -21.58 34.76
C ASP A 603 -13.00 -22.93 34.05
N GLY A 604 -14.01 -23.39 33.29
CA GLY A 604 -13.91 -24.55 32.43
C GLY A 604 -13.84 -25.88 33.18
N ASP A 605 -14.44 -25.98 34.37
CA ASP A 605 -14.52 -27.22 35.13
C ASP A 605 -15.71 -28.13 34.72
N GLY A 606 -16.57 -27.64 33.82
CA GLY A 606 -17.76 -28.32 33.30
C GLY A 606 -19.04 -28.03 34.10
N ILE A 607 -18.98 -27.22 35.15
CA ILE A 607 -20.12 -26.82 35.98
C ILE A 607 -20.48 -25.38 35.68
N ALA A 608 -21.73 -25.14 35.27
CA ALA A 608 -22.27 -23.80 34.99
C ALA A 608 -21.43 -22.88 34.07
N ASP A 609 -20.50 -23.45 33.31
CA ASP A 609 -19.67 -22.77 32.31
C ASP A 609 -20.51 -22.05 31.24
N MET A 610 -19.89 -21.04 30.62
CA MET A 610 -20.38 -20.49 29.36
C MET A 610 -20.52 -21.60 28.31
N ASP A 611 -21.67 -21.66 27.65
CA ASP A 611 -21.89 -22.60 26.55
C ASP A 611 -20.84 -22.45 25.44
N GLY A 612 -20.19 -23.56 25.06
CA GLY A 612 -19.12 -23.56 24.07
C GLY A 612 -17.77 -22.99 24.55
N LEU A 613 -17.53 -22.88 25.87
CA LEU A 613 -16.24 -22.48 26.43
C LEU A 613 -15.15 -23.52 26.10
N GLU A 614 -14.13 -23.10 25.35
CA GLU A 614 -12.98 -23.94 24.99
C GLU A 614 -11.68 -23.49 25.65
N ILE A 615 -11.55 -22.18 25.91
CA ILE A 615 -10.37 -21.57 26.54
C ILE A 615 -10.81 -20.93 27.85
N PRO A 616 -10.56 -21.57 29.00
CA PRO A 616 -10.93 -21.01 30.29
C PRO A 616 -10.12 -19.76 30.66
N ILE A 617 -10.73 -18.85 31.42
CA ILE A 617 -10.04 -17.70 32.01
C ILE A 617 -9.36 -18.16 33.30
N ARG A 618 -8.04 -18.29 33.23
CA ARG A 618 -7.22 -18.74 34.38
C ARG A 618 -6.51 -17.63 35.13
N HIS A 619 -6.68 -16.37 34.71
CA HIS A 619 -5.96 -15.23 35.29
C HIS A 619 -6.89 -14.04 35.41
N TYR A 620 -6.95 -13.42 36.59
CA TYR A 620 -7.72 -12.19 36.83
C TYR A 620 -6.86 -11.15 37.54
N GLU A 621 -6.89 -9.92 37.06
CA GLU A 621 -6.26 -8.78 37.71
C GLU A 621 -7.27 -8.01 38.55
N ILE A 622 -6.97 -7.75 39.82
CA ILE A 622 -7.85 -6.98 40.71
C ILE A 622 -7.46 -5.50 40.66
N LEU A 623 -8.33 -4.68 40.04
CA LEU A 623 -8.10 -3.24 39.81
C LEU A 623 -6.79 -2.97 39.01
N ASN A 624 -6.55 -1.72 38.61
CA ASN A 624 -5.29 -1.28 38.00
C ASN A 624 -4.86 0.03 38.64
N GLU A 625 -3.55 0.19 38.81
CA GLU A 625 -2.92 1.40 39.36
C GLU A 625 -3.53 1.84 40.70
N PRO A 626 -3.71 0.93 41.68
CA PRO A 626 -4.26 1.31 42.98
C PRO A 626 -3.34 2.31 43.71
N ASP A 627 -2.06 2.33 43.36
CA ASP A 627 -1.02 3.23 43.87
C ASP A 627 -1.12 4.66 43.34
N ILE A 628 -2.08 4.97 42.45
CA ILE A 628 -2.48 6.35 42.18
C ILE A 628 -2.92 7.09 43.45
N ARG A 629 -3.30 6.33 44.50
CA ARG A 629 -3.58 6.84 45.85
C ARG A 629 -2.46 6.53 46.83
N ASP A 630 -2.36 7.37 47.86
CA ASP A 630 -1.38 7.18 48.93
C ASP A 630 -1.87 6.20 50.01
N ASP A 631 -3.19 6.01 50.16
CA ASP A 631 -3.76 4.99 51.05
C ASP A 631 -4.22 3.75 50.28
N LEU A 632 -3.43 2.68 50.41
CA LEU A 632 -3.69 1.37 49.80
C LEU A 632 -4.56 0.44 50.67
N VAL A 633 -4.91 0.82 51.90
CA VAL A 633 -5.66 -0.07 52.83
C VAL A 633 -7.01 -0.54 52.24
N PRO A 634 -7.83 0.32 51.60
CA PRO A 634 -9.08 -0.12 50.97
C PRO A 634 -8.84 -1.10 49.81
N PHE A 635 -7.78 -0.90 49.03
CA PHE A 635 -7.39 -1.81 47.96
C PHE A 635 -6.97 -3.17 48.53
N LEU A 636 -6.15 -3.19 49.58
CA LEU A 636 -5.67 -4.43 50.19
C LEU A 636 -6.81 -5.28 50.77
N ASP A 637 -7.86 -4.69 51.35
CA ASP A 637 -9.04 -5.44 51.81
C ASP A 637 -9.80 -6.09 50.64
N VAL A 638 -9.97 -5.35 49.53
CA VAL A 638 -10.60 -5.86 48.31
C VAL A 638 -9.76 -6.96 47.67
N GLN A 639 -8.45 -6.74 47.53
CA GLN A 639 -7.50 -7.71 47.00
C GLN A 639 -7.56 -9.01 47.80
N LYS A 640 -7.46 -8.93 49.14
CA LYS A 640 -7.47 -10.10 50.01
C LYS A 640 -8.77 -10.89 49.92
N ARG A 641 -9.92 -10.22 49.96
CA ARG A 641 -11.23 -10.88 49.92
C ARG A 641 -11.54 -11.45 48.53
N SER A 642 -11.18 -10.73 47.47
CA SER A 642 -11.34 -11.22 46.09
C SER A 642 -10.46 -12.45 45.84
N TYR A 643 -9.21 -12.43 46.31
CA TYR A 643 -8.32 -13.58 46.25
C TYR A 643 -8.95 -14.83 46.91
N MET A 644 -9.45 -14.68 48.15
CA MET A 644 -10.09 -15.80 48.86
C MET A 644 -11.29 -16.35 48.11
N ALA A 645 -12.17 -15.47 47.60
CA ALA A 645 -13.35 -15.88 46.85
C ALA A 645 -13.00 -16.59 45.54
N ILE A 646 -12.04 -16.07 44.76
CA ILE A 646 -11.58 -16.70 43.51
C ILE A 646 -10.99 -18.08 43.79
N LYS A 647 -10.15 -18.20 44.82
CA LYS A 647 -9.53 -19.48 45.21
C LYS A 647 -10.52 -20.49 45.77
N GLU A 648 -11.64 -20.05 46.32
CA GLU A 648 -12.72 -20.92 46.78
C GLU A 648 -13.48 -21.54 45.61
N GLU A 649 -13.73 -20.79 44.53
CA GLU A 649 -14.35 -21.34 43.32
C GLU A 649 -13.36 -22.22 42.56
N ASN A 650 -12.17 -21.69 42.28
CA ASN A 650 -11.16 -22.44 41.53
C ASN A 650 -9.74 -22.20 42.06
N PRO A 651 -9.11 -23.19 42.72
CA PRO A 651 -7.78 -23.02 43.30
C PRO A 651 -6.68 -22.81 42.25
N ASP A 652 -6.90 -23.21 41.00
CA ASP A 652 -5.93 -23.11 39.90
C ASP A 652 -5.94 -21.74 39.21
N VAL A 653 -6.94 -20.89 39.48
CA VAL A 653 -7.01 -19.54 38.91
C VAL A 653 -5.96 -18.63 39.55
N ALA A 654 -5.09 -18.04 38.73
CA ALA A 654 -4.13 -17.04 39.16
C ALA A 654 -4.80 -15.68 39.41
N VAL A 655 -4.45 -15.05 40.53
CA VAL A 655 -4.91 -13.70 40.88
C VAL A 655 -3.72 -12.76 40.74
N VAL A 656 -3.78 -11.88 39.76
CA VAL A 656 -2.77 -10.88 39.43
C VAL A 656 -3.03 -9.62 40.24
N LEU A 657 -1.98 -9.05 40.81
CA LEU A 657 -2.04 -7.78 41.51
C LEU A 657 -2.19 -6.65 40.49
N GLY A 658 -3.02 -5.64 40.78
CA GLY A 658 -3.17 -4.48 39.90
C GLY A 658 -1.85 -3.81 39.55
N GLY A 659 -1.70 -3.39 38.29
CA GLY A 659 -0.50 -2.70 37.79
C GLY A 659 -0.13 -1.45 38.58
N GLN A 660 1.13 -1.00 38.49
CA GLN A 660 1.66 0.18 39.20
C GLN A 660 1.79 1.37 38.23
N ILE A 661 1.39 2.59 38.62
CA ILE A 661 1.44 3.77 37.73
C ILE A 661 2.89 4.22 37.44
N GLY A 662 3.82 3.86 38.34
CA GLY A 662 5.25 4.08 38.22
C GLY A 662 5.95 4.01 39.57
N PRO A 663 7.30 4.03 39.62
CA PRO A 663 8.02 4.17 40.88
C PRO A 663 7.68 5.54 41.50
N LYS A 664 7.02 5.50 42.67
CA LYS A 664 6.78 6.68 43.50
C LYS A 664 7.96 6.97 44.42
#